data_AF-A0A178AT90-F1
#
_entry.id   AF-A0A178AT90-F1
#
_cell.length_a   1.000
_cell.length_b   1.000
_cell.length_c   1.000
_cell.angle_alpha   90.00
_cell.angle_beta   90.00
_cell.angle_gamma   90.00
#
_symmetry.space_group_name_H-M   'P 1'
#
loop_
_entity.id
_entity.type
_entity.pdbx_description
1 polymer ?
#
loop_
_entity_poly.entity_id
_entity_poly.type
_entity_poly.pdbx_seq_one_letter_code
_entity_poly.pdbx_strand_id
1 'polypeptide(L)'
;MVPRAPSKEALKLLKNTVRPSIAARSQAACRSLSSMTRPTVSDSSRRRTEHHSSRTAATFTHSHHAEAVSIIPTAVDTSSSDFKENRRQMEEATTNLVVLHQKIAQGGPQKARDKHIQRGKMLVRDRITALIDPGTPFLELSQMAGYDMYQGEDVPAGGIVTGIGTVNGVQCMIVANDATVKGGTYYPVTVKKHLRAQTIAQENRLPCIYLVDSGGANLPNQADVFPDVNHFGRIFYNQARMSSMGIPQISVVMGPCTAGGAYVPSMSDENIIVENQGHIFLAGPPLVKAATGEVVSAEDLGGGKLHSEVSGVTDYLAVDDAHALVLARRSVGNLNWHRNQTVTAQPTYKEPLYDATELSGIAGTNLRRQIPVHEVIARIVDGSSFSEFKPLYGSTLVTGFAKIYGQPVGIVANNGILFSESSLKGAHFVQLCGKRHIPLIFLQNISGFMVGQDAEKGGIAKNGAKLVTAVSCVDVPKFTVVIGSSAGAGNYGMCGRAYSPRLLFTWPNAKTSVMGAEQLSSVMEAVGKQADPALKARIEHESEATFGSARLWDDGIIPPEHTRRVLGMGLQMACGGQNTGVEKESTWDSIKNVTSLIAKQLVAQYARTDNKGTTILGGYPGILYPPYYWWQAGAMFGTLLDYWHYTGDDQYNGLVREGLIHNFGDGLDLMPGNQSKNEGNDDQVFWAFSMMSAAEYKLPDPPSDKPGWLAMTQSVFNQFLNRYTKEVADGNCDGGMRWQIYPYLDGFKYKNTASNGGFFHLGARLAMYTRNESYALWAEKVFDWMSQSPLLPGDGTVNDGTSMKTVPMCKDADRTQWTYNYGIMIAGAAYMFNYTNGAEKWKTALTKMIEKSHATFYPQDKGSIMVEPCEYLDVCDADQESFKAYLGRWLGTAIQMAPFTHDLIMPVLQQSAVRAAQTCNGPSQHNGGNYQCGMRWYQDGYDGKYGVGTQMTALNIISVLNAARVPPPYTSKTGGTSEGDPGLGNGNDADRLPIYQDDITNADKAGAAILTFVVALLMLGGTWWIIKT
;
A
#
# COMPACT_ATOMS: atom_id res chain seq x y z
N MET A 1 -1.47 14.28 -64.47
CA MET A 1 -2.04 13.02 -64.99
C MET A 1 -3.11 12.54 -64.02
N VAL A 2 -4.34 12.31 -64.50
CA VAL A 2 -5.47 11.73 -63.74
C VAL A 2 -5.62 10.26 -64.16
N PRO A 3 -5.94 9.33 -63.24
CA PRO A 3 -7.21 8.60 -63.34
C PRO A 3 -7.89 8.39 -61.96
N ARG A 4 -9.11 8.91 -61.79
CA ARG A 4 -10.41 8.18 -61.67
C ARG A 4 -10.64 7.38 -60.37
N ALA A 5 -11.65 7.83 -59.63
CA ALA A 5 -12.30 7.15 -58.52
C ALA A 5 -13.26 6.02 -58.98
N PRO A 6 -13.44 4.98 -58.14
CA PRO A 6 -14.62 4.11 -58.14
C PRO A 6 -15.33 4.14 -56.76
N SER A 7 -16.55 3.66 -56.53
CA SER A 7 -17.86 3.78 -57.19
C SER A 7 -18.91 3.80 -56.05
N LYS A 8 -20.15 4.20 -56.36
CA LYS A 8 -21.26 4.49 -55.41
C LYS A 8 -21.88 3.26 -54.70
N GLU A 9 -21.30 2.06 -54.76
CA GLU A 9 -21.90 0.86 -54.16
C GLU A 9 -21.47 0.54 -52.71
N ALA A 10 -20.40 1.13 -52.16
CA ALA A 10 -19.99 0.85 -50.77
C ALA A 10 -20.73 1.70 -49.71
N LEU A 11 -21.50 2.71 -50.14
CA LEU A 11 -22.16 3.69 -49.26
C LEU A 11 -23.68 3.45 -49.09
N LYS A 12 -24.20 2.29 -49.51
CA LYS A 12 -25.66 2.03 -49.58
C LYS A 12 -26.17 0.88 -48.68
N LEU A 13 -25.37 0.35 -47.75
CA LEU A 13 -25.80 -0.71 -46.81
C LEU A 13 -25.90 -0.29 -45.34
N LEU A 14 -25.90 1.02 -45.07
CA LEU A 14 -26.33 1.60 -43.80
C LEU A 14 -27.60 2.44 -44.02
N LYS A 15 -28.77 1.79 -44.01
CA LYS A 15 -30.08 2.44 -43.76
C LYS A 15 -31.16 1.37 -43.57
N ASN A 16 -31.96 1.55 -42.51
CA ASN A 16 -33.19 0.83 -42.08
C ASN A 16 -32.94 -0.13 -40.89
N THR A 17 -33.59 -0.04 -39.72
CA THR A 17 -34.61 0.88 -39.19
C THR A 17 -34.76 0.68 -37.67
N VAL A 18 -35.33 1.67 -37.00
CA VAL A 18 -35.60 1.84 -35.56
C VAL A 18 -36.88 1.08 -35.09
N ARG A 19 -36.95 0.81 -33.76
CA ARG A 19 -38.04 0.38 -32.80
C ARG A 19 -39.52 0.80 -33.13
N PRO A 20 -40.64 0.45 -32.40
CA PRO A 20 -40.84 -0.10 -31.02
C PRO A 20 -42.07 -1.04 -30.69
N SER A 21 -42.13 -1.52 -29.43
CA SER A 21 -43.26 -1.64 -28.43
C SER A 21 -44.50 -2.60 -28.47
N ILE A 22 -44.70 -3.31 -27.32
CA ILE A 22 -45.91 -3.46 -26.42
C ILE A 22 -46.91 -4.68 -26.50
N ALA A 23 -46.99 -5.38 -25.34
CA ALA A 23 -48.07 -6.04 -24.51
C ALA A 23 -49.22 -6.94 -25.05
N ALA A 24 -49.50 -8.07 -24.34
CA ALA A 24 -50.57 -8.23 -23.29
C ALA A 24 -50.96 -9.70 -22.93
N ARG A 25 -51.33 -9.89 -21.63
CA ARG A 25 -52.04 -10.95 -20.81
C ARG A 25 -52.74 -12.16 -21.52
N SER A 26 -52.97 -13.37 -20.94
CA SER A 26 -53.74 -13.73 -19.71
C SER A 26 -53.77 -15.26 -19.37
N GLN A 27 -53.88 -15.62 -18.06
CA GLN A 27 -54.67 -16.69 -17.32
C GLN A 27 -55.10 -18.03 -17.99
N ALA A 28 -55.36 -19.20 -17.35
CA ALA A 28 -55.29 -19.78 -15.98
C ALA A 28 -55.74 -21.28 -16.01
N ALA A 29 -55.59 -22.01 -14.88
CA ALA A 29 -56.34 -23.22 -14.40
C ALA A 29 -56.04 -24.62 -15.00
N CYS A 30 -56.23 -25.79 -14.35
CA CYS A 30 -56.27 -26.31 -12.96
C CYS A 30 -56.54 -27.86 -13.04
N ARG A 31 -56.14 -28.66 -12.02
CA ARG A 31 -56.61 -30.04 -11.63
C ARG A 31 -56.30 -31.24 -12.55
N SER A 32 -56.30 -32.53 -12.15
CA SER A 32 -56.02 -33.37 -10.95
C SER A 32 -56.47 -34.81 -11.29
N LEU A 33 -56.02 -35.83 -10.54
CA LEU A 33 -56.51 -37.25 -10.45
C LEU A 33 -55.92 -38.24 -11.49
N SER A 34 -55.69 -39.54 -11.28
CA SER A 34 -55.56 -40.49 -10.13
C SER A 34 -55.84 -41.91 -10.68
N SER A 35 -55.25 -42.94 -10.03
CA SER A 35 -55.69 -44.35 -9.92
C SER A 35 -54.88 -45.38 -10.74
N MET A 36 -54.16 -46.29 -10.06
CA MET A 36 -54.55 -47.67 -9.63
C MET A 36 -54.57 -48.64 -10.84
N THR A 37 -54.05 -49.88 -10.85
CA THR A 37 -53.84 -50.90 -9.80
C THR A 37 -52.97 -52.06 -10.36
N ARG A 38 -52.28 -52.76 -9.46
CA ARG A 38 -51.68 -54.13 -9.49
C ARG A 38 -52.69 -55.24 -9.92
N PRO A 39 -52.35 -56.56 -9.98
CA PRO A 39 -51.08 -57.29 -10.21
C PRO A 39 -51.18 -58.66 -10.98
N THR A 40 -50.02 -59.35 -11.11
CA THR A 40 -49.79 -60.83 -11.22
C THR A 40 -50.16 -61.54 -12.56
N VAL A 41 -49.46 -62.55 -13.11
CA VAL A 41 -48.82 -63.79 -12.60
C VAL A 41 -47.78 -64.35 -13.62
N SER A 42 -46.91 -65.26 -13.12
CA SER A 42 -46.16 -66.38 -13.75
C SER A 42 -44.91 -66.15 -14.59
N ASP A 43 -43.78 -66.46 -13.94
CA ASP A 43 -42.95 -67.66 -14.17
C ASP A 43 -42.78 -68.18 -15.61
N SER A 44 -41.56 -68.05 -16.15
CA SER A 44 -40.87 -69.16 -16.78
C SER A 44 -39.38 -68.87 -16.95
N SER A 45 -38.58 -69.86 -16.57
CA SER A 45 -37.14 -69.90 -16.73
C SER A 45 -36.69 -69.90 -18.21
N ARG A 46 -35.44 -69.42 -18.41
CA ARG A 46 -34.54 -69.52 -19.59
C ARG A 46 -34.53 -68.34 -20.56
N ARG A 47 -33.56 -67.46 -20.34
CA ARG A 47 -32.28 -67.43 -21.07
C ARG A 47 -31.39 -66.35 -20.45
N ARG A 48 -30.13 -66.67 -20.15
CA ARG A 48 -29.10 -65.66 -19.93
C ARG A 48 -28.93 -64.87 -21.23
N THR A 49 -29.66 -63.78 -21.37
CA THR A 49 -29.25 -62.65 -22.21
C THR A 49 -28.35 -61.79 -21.34
N GLU A 50 -27.11 -61.60 -21.78
CA GLU A 50 -26.21 -60.60 -21.22
C GLU A 50 -26.94 -59.26 -21.23
N HIS A 51 -27.38 -58.81 -20.06
CA HIS A 51 -27.82 -57.43 -19.88
C HIS A 51 -26.58 -56.57 -20.01
N HIS A 52 -26.32 -56.08 -21.22
CA HIS A 52 -25.64 -54.81 -21.38
C HIS A 52 -26.47 -53.78 -20.61
N SER A 53 -26.01 -53.47 -19.39
CA SER A 53 -26.46 -52.31 -18.63
C SER A 53 -26.08 -51.08 -19.45
N SER A 54 -27.00 -50.67 -20.32
CA SER A 54 -27.01 -49.35 -20.92
C SER A 54 -27.12 -48.37 -19.75
N ARG A 55 -25.98 -47.88 -19.26
CA ARG A 55 -25.94 -46.73 -18.36
C ARG A 55 -26.68 -45.60 -19.06
N THR A 56 -27.86 -45.24 -18.56
CA THR A 56 -28.48 -43.97 -18.91
C THR A 56 -27.53 -42.87 -18.46
N ALA A 57 -26.78 -42.30 -19.40
CA ALA A 57 -25.96 -41.13 -19.11
C ALA A 57 -26.91 -40.02 -18.65
N ALA A 58 -26.78 -39.59 -17.39
CA ALA A 58 -27.49 -38.41 -16.92
C ALA A 58 -27.05 -37.24 -17.79
N THR A 59 -27.95 -36.73 -18.63
CA THR A 59 -27.65 -35.65 -19.58
C THR A 59 -27.47 -34.31 -18.87
N PHE A 60 -27.96 -34.19 -17.62
CA PHE A 60 -27.86 -32.98 -16.81
C PHE A 60 -28.04 -33.27 -15.31
N THR A 61 -27.11 -32.81 -14.47
CA THR A 61 -27.27 -32.80 -12.99
C THR A 61 -27.66 -31.40 -12.54
N HIS A 62 -28.90 -31.24 -12.06
CA HIS A 62 -29.38 -29.94 -11.58
C HIS A 62 -28.63 -29.47 -10.32
N SER A 63 -28.49 -28.15 -10.17
CA SER A 63 -27.88 -27.51 -8.99
C SER A 63 -28.56 -27.87 -7.67
N HIS A 64 -29.87 -28.13 -7.67
CA HIS A 64 -30.60 -28.52 -6.46
C HIS A 64 -30.13 -29.88 -5.89
N HIS A 65 -29.57 -30.78 -6.70
CA HIS A 65 -28.96 -32.02 -6.20
C HIS A 65 -27.67 -31.73 -5.42
N ALA A 66 -26.84 -30.79 -5.90
CA ALA A 66 -25.64 -30.36 -5.19
C ALA A 66 -25.98 -29.63 -3.88
N GLU A 67 -27.08 -28.88 -3.86
CA GLU A 67 -27.60 -28.24 -2.66
C GLU A 67 -28.13 -29.28 -1.66
N ALA A 68 -28.92 -30.26 -2.12
CA ALA A 68 -29.49 -31.29 -1.26
C ALA A 68 -28.44 -32.14 -0.51
N VAL A 69 -27.31 -32.46 -1.16
CA VAL A 69 -26.21 -33.21 -0.51
C VAL A 69 -25.38 -32.36 0.46
N SER A 70 -25.53 -31.03 0.42
CA SER A 70 -24.80 -30.11 1.31
C SER A 70 -25.60 -29.77 2.57
N ILE A 71 -26.88 -30.13 2.67
CA ILE A 71 -27.68 -29.87 3.88
C ILE A 71 -27.17 -30.75 5.02
N ILE A 72 -26.79 -30.13 6.15
CA ILE A 72 -26.42 -30.86 7.36
C ILE A 72 -27.69 -31.37 8.02
N PRO A 73 -27.90 -32.69 8.18
CA PRO A 73 -28.98 -33.21 9.01
C PRO A 73 -28.63 -33.05 10.49
N THR A 74 -29.58 -32.57 11.30
CA THR A 74 -29.40 -32.52 12.77
C THR A 74 -29.65 -33.90 13.40
N ALA A 75 -28.81 -34.26 14.36
CA ALA A 75 -28.99 -35.40 15.25
C ALA A 75 -29.34 -34.96 16.69
N VAL A 76 -29.58 -33.66 16.91
CA VAL A 76 -29.87 -33.10 18.23
C VAL A 76 -31.29 -33.46 18.66
N ASP A 77 -31.41 -34.18 19.78
CA ASP A 77 -32.66 -34.39 20.48
C ASP A 77 -32.80 -33.34 21.61
N THR A 78 -33.64 -32.33 21.37
CA THR A 78 -33.91 -31.24 22.33
C THR A 78 -34.66 -31.71 23.57
N SER A 79 -35.23 -32.91 23.56
CA SER A 79 -35.93 -33.51 24.70
C SER A 79 -35.00 -34.28 25.65
N SER A 80 -33.78 -34.59 25.21
CA SER A 80 -32.77 -35.35 25.97
C SER A 80 -32.34 -34.63 27.25
N SER A 81 -31.94 -35.41 28.26
CA SER A 81 -31.46 -34.86 29.54
C SER A 81 -30.18 -34.05 29.39
N ASP A 82 -29.26 -34.48 28.51
CA ASP A 82 -28.00 -33.78 28.26
C ASP A 82 -28.23 -32.41 27.61
N PHE A 83 -29.13 -32.32 26.62
CA PHE A 83 -29.46 -31.04 26.00
C PHE A 83 -30.09 -30.06 27.00
N LYS A 84 -31.03 -30.53 27.82
CA LYS A 84 -31.69 -29.71 28.85
C LYS A 84 -30.70 -29.20 29.89
N GLU A 85 -29.77 -30.04 30.34
CA GLU A 85 -28.75 -29.63 31.32
C GLU A 85 -27.73 -28.65 30.72
N ASN A 86 -27.25 -28.90 29.49
CA ASN A 86 -26.39 -27.96 28.78
C ASN A 86 -27.07 -26.59 28.62
N ARG A 87 -28.35 -26.60 28.23
CA ARG A 87 -29.16 -25.40 28.04
C ARG A 87 -29.29 -24.62 29.35
N ARG A 88 -29.64 -25.31 30.45
CA ARG A 88 -29.75 -24.70 31.79
C ARG A 88 -28.44 -24.01 32.20
N GLN A 89 -27.30 -24.70 32.05
CA GLN A 89 -25.98 -24.15 32.42
C GLN A 89 -25.58 -22.95 31.55
N MET A 90 -25.84 -23.02 30.24
CA MET A 90 -25.52 -21.92 29.33
C MET A 90 -26.45 -20.71 29.55
N GLU A 91 -27.74 -20.94 29.81
CA GLU A 91 -28.70 -19.88 30.14
C GLU A 91 -28.32 -19.17 31.45
N GLU A 92 -27.84 -19.90 32.45
CA GLU A 92 -27.30 -19.33 33.69
C GLU A 92 -26.08 -18.45 33.43
N ALA A 93 -25.09 -18.95 32.66
CA ALA A 93 -23.90 -18.19 32.28
C ALA A 93 -24.26 -16.93 31.47
N THR A 94 -25.20 -17.05 30.53
CA THR A 94 -25.66 -15.94 29.69
C THR A 94 -26.45 -14.91 30.51
N THR A 95 -27.27 -15.35 31.45
CA THR A 95 -28.01 -14.46 32.36
C THR A 95 -27.06 -13.64 33.23
N ASN A 96 -26.03 -14.29 33.79
CA ASN A 96 -24.99 -13.60 34.57
C ASN A 96 -24.27 -12.54 33.73
N LEU A 97 -23.94 -12.86 32.47
CA LEU A 97 -23.34 -11.92 31.53
C LEU A 97 -24.27 -10.74 31.22
N VAL A 98 -25.57 -10.98 31.01
CA VAL A 98 -26.56 -9.92 30.75
C VAL A 98 -26.65 -8.97 31.94
N VAL A 99 -26.73 -9.49 33.17
CA VAL A 99 -26.74 -8.66 34.39
C VAL A 99 -25.47 -7.81 34.49
N LEU A 100 -24.31 -8.40 34.15
CA LEU A 100 -23.04 -7.70 34.19
C LEU A 100 -22.95 -6.61 33.12
N HIS A 101 -23.39 -6.89 31.89
CA HIS A 101 -23.50 -5.89 30.83
C HIS A 101 -24.47 -4.77 31.19
N GLN A 102 -25.60 -5.07 31.83
CA GLN A 102 -26.54 -4.06 32.32
C GLN A 102 -25.91 -3.15 33.38
N LYS A 103 -25.12 -3.70 34.31
CA LYS A 103 -24.38 -2.92 35.30
C LYS A 103 -23.34 -2.02 34.62
N ILE A 104 -22.53 -2.58 33.71
CA ILE A 104 -21.51 -1.84 32.97
C ILE A 104 -22.12 -0.73 32.11
N ALA A 105 -23.28 -0.99 31.51
CA ALA A 105 -23.97 -0.03 30.66
C ALA A 105 -24.43 1.24 31.40
N GLN A 106 -24.52 1.21 32.74
CA GLN A 106 -24.83 2.39 33.55
C GLN A 106 -23.69 3.42 33.56
N GLY A 107 -22.45 3.01 33.24
CA GLY A 107 -21.27 3.88 33.29
C GLY A 107 -20.82 4.13 34.73
N GLY A 108 -20.47 5.37 35.04
CA GLY A 108 -20.00 5.76 36.37
C GLY A 108 -21.08 5.74 37.47
N PRO A 109 -20.69 6.01 38.73
CA PRO A 109 -21.62 6.03 39.86
C PRO A 109 -22.78 7.01 39.65
N GLN A 110 -23.96 6.73 40.23
CA GLN A 110 -25.17 7.54 40.04
C GLN A 110 -24.94 9.04 40.28
N LYS A 111 -24.20 9.40 41.34
CA LYS A 111 -23.83 10.80 41.64
C LYS A 111 -23.07 11.50 40.49
N ALA A 112 -22.20 10.77 39.78
CA ALA A 112 -21.46 11.31 38.63
C ALA A 112 -22.38 11.49 37.42
N ARG A 113 -23.31 10.56 37.20
CA ARG A 113 -24.33 10.63 36.14
C ARG A 113 -25.29 11.81 36.37
N ASP A 114 -25.80 11.98 37.59
CA ASP A 114 -26.68 13.10 37.95
C ASP A 114 -25.96 14.43 37.73
N LYS A 115 -24.69 14.54 38.14
CA LYS A 115 -23.87 15.73 37.90
C LYS A 115 -23.63 15.99 36.40
N HIS A 116 -23.50 14.94 35.59
CA HIS A 116 -23.35 15.07 34.14
C HIS A 116 -24.63 15.62 33.49
N ILE A 117 -25.79 15.08 33.87
CA ILE A 117 -27.11 15.53 33.40
C ILE A 117 -27.42 16.96 33.88
N GLN A 118 -27.11 17.29 35.14
CA GLN A 118 -27.29 18.64 35.69
C GLN A 118 -26.48 19.71 34.94
N ARG A 119 -25.43 19.31 34.22
CA ARG A 119 -24.63 20.19 33.34
C ARG A 119 -25.23 20.34 31.94
N GLY A 120 -26.42 19.79 31.68
CA GLY A 120 -27.08 19.84 30.37
C GLY A 120 -26.54 18.84 29.34
N LYS A 121 -25.70 17.89 29.76
CA LYS A 121 -25.01 16.96 28.85
C LYS A 121 -25.79 15.65 28.68
N MET A 122 -25.81 15.11 27.46
CA MET A 122 -26.32 13.77 27.18
C MET A 122 -25.34 12.70 27.68
N LEU A 123 -25.84 11.57 28.18
CA LEU A 123 -24.98 10.42 28.50
C LEU A 123 -24.40 9.81 27.21
N VAL A 124 -23.26 9.13 27.33
CA VAL A 124 -22.52 8.60 26.17
C VAL A 124 -23.37 7.68 25.28
N ARG A 125 -24.19 6.80 25.87
CA ARG A 125 -25.05 5.87 25.12
C ARG A 125 -26.27 6.57 24.52
N ASP A 126 -26.75 7.64 25.15
CA ASP A 126 -27.82 8.47 24.58
C ASP A 126 -27.31 9.23 23.36
N ARG A 127 -26.06 9.73 23.41
CA ARG A 127 -25.39 10.36 22.27
C ARG A 127 -25.26 9.40 21.09
N ILE A 128 -24.80 8.17 21.33
CA ILE A 128 -24.70 7.14 20.28
C ILE A 128 -26.09 6.82 19.71
N THR A 129 -27.09 6.65 20.56
CA THR A 129 -28.48 6.34 20.14
C THR A 129 -29.06 7.45 19.26
N ALA A 130 -28.78 8.72 19.58
CA ALA A 130 -29.22 9.86 18.78
C ALA A 130 -28.39 10.05 17.48
N LEU A 131 -27.14 9.57 17.46
CA LEU A 131 -26.25 9.65 16.29
C LEU A 131 -26.62 8.65 15.19
N ILE A 132 -26.91 7.40 15.56
CA ILE A 132 -27.15 6.31 14.61
C ILE A 132 -28.53 6.41 13.95
N ASP A 133 -28.67 5.81 12.77
CA ASP A 133 -29.90 5.79 12.00
C ASP A 133 -30.99 4.98 12.71
N PRO A 134 -32.24 5.50 12.81
CA PRO A 134 -33.34 4.78 13.43
C PRO A 134 -33.57 3.40 12.81
N GLY A 135 -33.74 2.38 13.66
CA GLY A 135 -33.98 1.00 13.24
C GLY A 135 -32.72 0.23 12.79
N THR A 136 -31.54 0.84 12.85
CA THR A 136 -30.27 0.16 12.56
C THR A 136 -29.61 -0.40 13.84
N PRO A 137 -28.85 -1.52 13.75
CA PRO A 137 -28.16 -2.06 14.91
C PRO A 137 -26.89 -1.27 15.24
N PHE A 138 -26.51 -1.27 16.52
CA PHE A 138 -25.18 -0.86 16.97
C PHE A 138 -24.42 -2.09 17.46
N LEU A 139 -23.32 -2.43 16.79
CA LEU A 139 -22.42 -3.49 17.22
C LEU A 139 -21.39 -2.90 18.18
N GLU A 140 -21.72 -2.92 19.47
CA GLU A 140 -20.80 -2.48 20.53
C GLU A 140 -19.64 -3.48 20.72
N LEU A 141 -18.44 -2.96 20.96
CA LEU A 141 -17.21 -3.73 21.07
C LEU A 141 -16.62 -3.65 22.49
N SER A 142 -16.08 -4.78 22.95
CA SER A 142 -15.34 -4.94 24.21
C SER A 142 -16.06 -4.29 25.40
N GLN A 143 -17.34 -4.64 25.58
CA GLN A 143 -18.21 -4.11 26.66
C GLN A 143 -17.59 -4.34 28.04
N MET A 144 -16.92 -5.48 28.23
CA MET A 144 -16.29 -5.91 29.48
C MET A 144 -14.96 -5.21 29.80
N ALA A 145 -14.42 -4.37 28.91
CA ALA A 145 -13.11 -3.74 29.11
C ALA A 145 -12.96 -3.11 30.50
N GLY A 146 -11.85 -3.38 31.18
CA GLY A 146 -11.57 -2.83 32.51
C GLY A 146 -12.27 -3.54 33.68
N TYR A 147 -13.16 -4.51 33.43
CA TYR A 147 -13.83 -5.26 34.49
C TYR A 147 -12.82 -6.02 35.37
N ASP A 148 -12.88 -5.76 36.67
CA ASP A 148 -12.02 -6.40 37.70
C ASP A 148 -10.52 -6.33 37.39
N MET A 149 -10.07 -5.23 36.77
CA MET A 149 -8.66 -5.02 36.41
C MET A 149 -7.91 -4.08 37.36
N TYR A 150 -8.60 -3.09 37.92
CA TYR A 150 -7.99 -2.03 38.72
C TYR A 150 -8.44 -2.13 40.17
N GLN A 151 -7.51 -2.42 41.06
CA GLN A 151 -7.83 -2.68 42.47
C GLN A 151 -8.47 -1.46 43.13
N GLY A 152 -9.70 -1.62 43.64
CA GLY A 152 -10.45 -0.56 44.32
C GLY A 152 -11.04 0.50 43.37
N GLU A 153 -10.93 0.32 42.06
CA GLU A 153 -11.43 1.26 41.06
C GLU A 153 -12.28 0.56 40.00
N ASP A 154 -13.54 0.97 39.88
CA ASP A 154 -14.41 0.50 38.80
C ASP A 154 -14.23 1.39 37.56
N VAL A 155 -13.93 0.77 36.42
CA VAL A 155 -13.70 1.42 35.11
C VAL A 155 -14.56 0.72 34.04
N PRO A 156 -15.90 0.81 34.15
CA PRO A 156 -16.80 0.05 33.28
C PRO A 156 -16.58 0.42 31.81
N ALA A 157 -16.58 -0.60 30.96
CA ALA A 157 -16.27 -0.52 29.53
C ALA A 157 -14.93 0.17 29.20
N GLY A 158 -14.02 0.31 30.16
CA GLY A 158 -12.77 1.04 30.02
C GLY A 158 -12.94 2.56 29.95
N GLY A 159 -14.10 3.10 30.37
CA GLY A 159 -14.40 4.54 30.27
C GLY A 159 -14.63 5.04 28.84
N ILE A 160 -14.83 4.12 27.88
CA ILE A 160 -15.05 4.44 26.47
C ILE A 160 -15.99 3.41 25.83
N VAL A 161 -17.00 3.87 25.11
CA VAL A 161 -17.90 3.04 24.32
C VAL A 161 -17.43 3.07 22.87
N THR A 162 -17.15 1.91 22.29
CA THR A 162 -16.74 1.77 20.90
C THR A 162 -17.67 0.82 20.17
N GLY A 163 -17.89 1.04 18.88
CA GLY A 163 -18.72 0.14 18.09
C GLY A 163 -18.99 0.62 16.68
N ILE A 164 -19.65 -0.23 15.90
CA ILE A 164 -20.04 0.08 14.52
C ILE A 164 -21.53 0.40 14.50
N GLY A 165 -21.88 1.57 13.96
CA GLY A 165 -23.26 2.01 13.76
C GLY A 165 -23.45 2.58 12.35
N THR A 166 -24.70 2.61 11.89
CA THR A 166 -25.04 3.24 10.62
C THR A 166 -25.41 4.70 10.84
N VAL A 167 -24.79 5.62 10.12
CA VAL A 167 -25.04 7.06 10.17
C VAL A 167 -25.24 7.58 8.76
N ASN A 168 -26.43 8.11 8.45
CA ASN A 168 -26.80 8.54 7.09
C ASN A 168 -26.54 7.48 6.00
N GLY A 169 -26.84 6.21 6.33
CA GLY A 169 -26.64 5.06 5.46
C GLY A 169 -25.19 4.53 5.38
N VAL A 170 -24.24 5.13 6.11
CA VAL A 170 -22.83 4.75 6.11
C VAL A 170 -22.49 3.99 7.40
N GLN A 171 -21.78 2.86 7.29
CA GLN A 171 -21.25 2.19 8.48
C GLN A 171 -20.02 2.94 8.99
N CYS A 172 -20.09 3.44 10.22
CA CYS A 172 -19.03 4.23 10.85
C CYS A 172 -18.53 3.52 12.10
N MET A 173 -17.21 3.66 12.37
CA MET A 173 -16.65 3.36 13.68
C MET A 173 -16.94 4.55 14.60
N ILE A 174 -17.63 4.30 15.70
CA ILE A 174 -17.98 5.30 16.71
C ILE A 174 -17.12 5.04 17.95
N VAL A 175 -16.46 6.07 18.44
CA VAL A 175 -15.61 6.04 19.64
C VAL A 175 -16.04 7.18 20.56
N ALA A 176 -16.64 6.85 21.70
CA ALA A 176 -17.29 7.83 22.56
C ALA A 176 -16.82 7.71 24.01
N ASN A 177 -16.25 8.77 24.58
CA ASN A 177 -15.80 8.77 25.97
C ASN A 177 -16.98 8.81 26.94
N ASP A 178 -16.89 8.05 28.03
CA ASP A 178 -17.84 8.14 29.14
C ASP A 178 -17.27 9.04 30.25
N ALA A 179 -17.63 10.32 30.22
CA ALA A 179 -17.20 11.29 31.21
C ALA A 179 -17.69 10.97 32.64
N THR A 180 -18.68 10.09 32.81
CA THR A 180 -19.15 9.67 34.14
C THR A 180 -18.19 8.69 34.79
N VAL A 181 -17.37 7.98 34.01
CA VAL A 181 -16.35 7.03 34.48
C VAL A 181 -15.05 7.77 34.70
N LYS A 182 -14.75 8.10 35.96
CA LYS A 182 -13.48 8.75 36.35
C LYS A 182 -13.16 10.01 35.53
N GLY A 183 -14.19 10.77 35.12
CA GLY A 183 -14.04 11.97 34.30
C GLY A 183 -13.68 11.69 32.82
N GLY A 184 -13.89 10.47 32.33
CA GLY A 184 -13.51 10.03 30.99
C GLY A 184 -12.00 9.89 30.81
N THR A 185 -11.24 9.72 31.90
CA THR A 185 -9.78 9.64 31.84
C THR A 185 -9.29 8.34 31.21
N TYR A 186 -8.18 8.42 30.48
CA TYR A 186 -7.60 7.25 29.80
C TYR A 186 -6.77 6.40 30.75
N TYR A 187 -7.29 5.22 31.10
CA TYR A 187 -6.53 4.12 31.70
C TYR A 187 -5.78 3.34 30.61
N PRO A 188 -4.81 2.48 30.96
CA PRO A 188 -4.13 1.62 30.00
C PRO A 188 -5.11 0.83 29.10
N VAL A 189 -6.19 0.30 29.69
CA VAL A 189 -7.23 -0.43 28.95
C VAL A 189 -8.04 0.49 28.01
N THR A 190 -8.24 1.76 28.37
CA THR A 190 -8.93 2.74 27.53
C THR A 190 -8.14 3.01 26.25
N VAL A 191 -6.82 3.18 26.38
CA VAL A 191 -5.92 3.36 25.23
C VAL A 191 -5.99 2.13 24.32
N LYS A 192 -5.82 0.94 24.90
CA LYS A 192 -5.91 -0.32 24.16
C LYS A 192 -7.23 -0.47 23.41
N LYS A 193 -8.36 -0.07 24.04
CA LYS A 193 -9.69 -0.11 23.43
C LYS A 193 -9.87 0.89 22.30
N HIS A 194 -9.38 2.12 22.48
CA HIS A 194 -9.39 3.13 21.43
C HIS A 194 -8.56 2.66 20.22
N LEU A 195 -7.33 2.19 20.45
CA LEU A 195 -6.47 1.68 19.38
C LEU A 195 -7.09 0.49 18.65
N ARG A 196 -7.73 -0.45 19.36
CA ARG A 196 -8.44 -1.56 18.72
C ARG A 196 -9.58 -1.06 17.82
N ALA A 197 -10.35 -0.06 18.25
CA ALA A 197 -11.39 0.53 17.42
C ALA A 197 -10.81 1.15 16.14
N GLN A 198 -9.68 1.86 16.22
CA GLN A 198 -9.00 2.39 15.04
C GLN A 198 -8.44 1.29 14.14
N THR A 199 -7.89 0.20 14.69
CA THR A 199 -7.45 -0.95 13.88
C THR A 199 -8.61 -1.54 13.08
N ILE A 200 -9.78 -1.73 13.72
CA ILE A 200 -10.99 -2.21 13.03
C ILE A 200 -11.43 -1.20 11.95
N ALA A 201 -11.41 0.09 12.25
CA ALA A 201 -11.76 1.13 11.28
C ALA A 201 -10.82 1.16 10.08
N GLN A 202 -9.50 1.10 10.31
CA GLN A 202 -8.49 1.11 9.26
C GLN A 202 -8.58 -0.13 8.38
N GLU A 203 -8.64 -1.32 8.99
CA GLU A 203 -8.69 -2.59 8.26
C GLU A 203 -9.95 -2.69 7.39
N ASN A 204 -11.09 -2.21 7.89
CA ASN A 204 -12.39 -2.32 7.22
C ASN A 204 -12.83 -1.01 6.54
N ARG A 205 -11.95 0.01 6.49
CA ARG A 205 -12.18 1.33 5.91
C ARG A 205 -13.49 1.98 6.37
N LEU A 206 -13.67 2.11 7.67
CA LEU A 206 -14.85 2.76 8.26
C LEU A 206 -14.53 4.21 8.60
N PRO A 207 -15.35 5.20 8.17
CA PRO A 207 -15.26 6.55 8.71
C PRO A 207 -15.33 6.53 10.23
N CYS A 208 -14.46 7.31 10.88
CA CYS A 208 -14.37 7.39 12.33
C CYS A 208 -15.13 8.61 12.85
N ILE A 209 -15.96 8.41 13.88
CA ILE A 209 -16.64 9.48 14.60
C ILE A 209 -16.21 9.42 16.08
N TYR A 210 -15.51 10.45 16.52
CA TYR A 210 -15.01 10.59 17.89
C TYR A 210 -15.93 11.51 18.69
N LEU A 211 -16.67 10.98 19.67
CA LEU A 211 -17.45 11.78 20.63
C LEU A 211 -16.56 12.04 21.85
N VAL A 212 -15.84 13.16 21.82
CA VAL A 212 -14.75 13.47 22.74
C VAL A 212 -15.28 14.16 23.99
N ASP A 213 -15.01 13.56 25.15
CA ASP A 213 -15.43 14.06 26.47
C ASP A 213 -14.53 13.46 27.56
N SER A 214 -13.26 13.91 27.62
CA SER A 214 -12.21 13.28 28.41
C SER A 214 -11.36 14.28 29.20
N GLY A 215 -11.24 14.04 30.50
CA GLY A 215 -10.37 14.80 31.39
C GLY A 215 -8.85 14.57 31.21
N GLY A 216 -8.42 13.78 30.21
CA GLY A 216 -7.01 13.50 29.93
C GLY A 216 -6.56 12.08 30.32
N ALA A 217 -5.28 11.90 30.59
CA ALA A 217 -4.72 10.60 30.98
C ALA A 217 -4.93 10.29 32.47
N ASN A 218 -5.05 9.01 32.82
CA ASN A 218 -4.98 8.56 34.20
C ASN A 218 -3.54 8.71 34.73
N LEU A 219 -3.27 9.81 35.45
CA LEU A 219 -1.92 10.17 35.89
C LEU A 219 -1.21 9.11 36.75
N PRO A 220 -1.87 8.38 37.68
CA PRO A 220 -1.21 7.31 38.44
C PRO A 220 -0.64 6.19 37.56
N ASN A 221 -1.27 5.91 36.41
CA ASN A 221 -0.84 4.87 35.47
C ASN A 221 -0.17 5.47 34.21
N GLN A 222 0.37 6.69 34.28
CA GLN A 222 0.87 7.41 33.08
C GLN A 222 1.95 6.64 32.29
N ALA A 223 2.78 5.82 32.97
CA ALA A 223 3.84 5.04 32.35
C ALA A 223 3.29 3.98 31.37
N ASP A 224 2.08 3.48 31.64
CA ASP A 224 1.36 2.50 30.82
C ASP A 224 0.32 3.16 29.90
N VAL A 225 0.33 4.49 29.82
CA VAL A 225 -0.61 5.29 29.02
C VAL A 225 0.10 6.17 28.00
N PHE A 226 1.32 6.65 28.26
CA PHE A 226 1.96 7.70 27.44
C PHE A 226 3.09 7.23 26.49
N PRO A 227 4.15 6.54 26.96
CA PRO A 227 5.43 6.54 26.23
C PRO A 227 5.59 5.53 25.09
N ASP A 228 4.95 4.37 25.13
CA ASP A 228 5.28 3.23 24.23
C ASP A 228 4.53 3.30 22.88
N VAL A 229 4.95 2.46 21.92
CA VAL A 229 4.43 2.44 20.54
C VAL A 229 2.91 2.25 20.44
N ASN A 230 2.30 1.56 21.41
CA ASN A 230 0.87 1.30 21.48
C ASN A 230 0.20 2.08 22.63
N HIS A 231 0.77 3.20 23.02
CA HIS A 231 0.22 4.12 24.01
C HIS A 231 -0.53 5.29 23.34
N PHE A 232 -0.93 6.28 24.13
CA PHE A 232 -1.88 7.33 23.75
C PHE A 232 -1.51 8.08 22.46
N GLY A 233 -0.22 8.35 22.23
CA GLY A 233 0.27 9.00 21.01
C GLY A 233 -0.05 8.25 19.71
N ARG A 234 -0.25 6.93 19.79
CA ARG A 234 -0.59 6.09 18.62
C ARG A 234 -1.97 6.40 18.05
N ILE A 235 -2.87 6.97 18.85
CA ILE A 235 -4.19 7.41 18.41
C ILE A 235 -4.05 8.45 17.29
N PHE A 236 -3.19 9.45 17.49
CA PHE A 236 -2.95 10.55 16.55
C PHE A 236 -2.25 10.07 15.28
N TYR A 237 -1.25 9.20 15.44
CA TYR A 237 -0.58 8.55 14.31
C TYR A 237 -1.59 7.81 13.42
N ASN A 238 -2.47 7.01 14.03
CA ASN A 238 -3.49 6.26 13.30
C ASN A 238 -4.52 7.20 12.64
N GLN A 239 -4.94 8.28 13.30
CA GLN A 239 -5.84 9.28 12.71
C GLN A 239 -5.24 9.88 11.43
N ALA A 240 -3.99 10.37 11.51
CA ALA A 240 -3.31 10.96 10.35
C ALA A 240 -3.14 9.96 9.20
N ARG A 241 -2.76 8.70 9.50
CA ARG A 241 -2.63 7.65 8.49
C ARG A 241 -3.98 7.26 7.87
N MET A 242 -5.05 7.17 8.65
CA MET A 242 -6.38 6.87 8.13
C MET A 242 -6.91 8.01 7.26
N SER A 243 -6.73 9.27 7.68
CA SER A 243 -7.06 10.45 6.86
C SER A 243 -6.29 10.42 5.53
N SER A 244 -4.97 10.16 5.55
CA SER A 244 -4.16 10.05 4.31
C SER A 244 -4.58 8.87 3.42
N MET A 245 -5.19 7.83 3.98
CA MET A 245 -5.78 6.71 3.22
C MET A 245 -7.18 7.02 2.64
N GLY A 246 -7.71 8.23 2.88
CA GLY A 246 -9.07 8.63 2.51
C GLY A 246 -10.14 7.98 3.37
N ILE A 247 -9.86 7.70 4.65
CA ILE A 247 -10.83 7.24 5.65
C ILE A 247 -11.17 8.45 6.54
N PRO A 248 -12.37 9.04 6.41
CA PRO A 248 -12.71 10.29 7.10
C PRO A 248 -12.64 10.19 8.61
N GLN A 249 -12.06 11.21 9.25
CA GLN A 249 -11.96 11.39 10.69
C GLN A 249 -12.85 12.58 11.12
N ILE A 250 -13.90 12.33 11.88
CA ILE A 250 -14.83 13.37 12.37
C ILE A 250 -14.76 13.41 13.90
N SER A 251 -14.56 14.59 14.47
CA SER A 251 -14.59 14.80 15.92
C SER A 251 -15.74 15.66 16.37
N VAL A 252 -16.31 15.32 17.53
CA VAL A 252 -17.36 16.07 18.22
C VAL A 252 -16.93 16.28 19.66
N VAL A 253 -16.47 17.48 20.00
CA VAL A 253 -15.99 17.87 21.33
C VAL A 253 -17.18 18.31 22.18
N MET A 254 -17.58 17.44 23.11
CA MET A 254 -18.77 17.59 23.94
C MET A 254 -18.41 17.77 25.42
N GLY A 255 -17.17 18.16 25.71
CA GLY A 255 -16.64 18.34 27.06
C GLY A 255 -15.16 18.72 27.06
N PRO A 256 -14.45 18.52 28.19
CA PRO A 256 -13.02 18.80 28.24
C PRO A 256 -12.24 17.89 27.27
N CYS A 257 -11.20 18.47 26.67
CA CYS A 257 -10.27 17.83 25.75
C CYS A 257 -8.88 18.44 25.99
N THR A 258 -8.19 17.92 27.02
CA THR A 258 -6.95 18.54 27.54
C THR A 258 -5.68 17.78 27.13
N ALA A 259 -4.58 18.52 27.01
CA ALA A 259 -3.23 18.01 26.76
C ALA A 259 -3.16 17.14 25.51
N GLY A 260 -2.70 15.89 25.62
CA GLY A 260 -2.66 14.99 24.47
C GLY A 260 -4.03 14.81 23.82
N GLY A 261 -5.12 14.83 24.60
CA GLY A 261 -6.47 14.64 24.07
C GLY A 261 -6.85 15.68 23.01
N ALA A 262 -6.29 16.89 23.10
CA ALA A 262 -6.53 18.00 22.18
C ALA A 262 -6.16 17.66 20.72
N TYR A 263 -5.29 16.69 20.49
CA TYR A 263 -4.93 16.26 19.13
C TYR A 263 -6.00 15.41 18.45
N VAL A 264 -6.92 14.76 19.19
CA VAL A 264 -8.03 14.02 18.57
C VAL A 264 -8.87 14.95 17.68
N PRO A 265 -9.42 16.08 18.20
CA PRO A 265 -10.14 17.03 17.37
C PRO A 265 -9.23 17.80 16.40
N SER A 266 -8.03 18.20 16.83
CA SER A 266 -7.13 19.02 16.00
C SER A 266 -6.55 18.28 14.78
N MET A 267 -6.62 16.95 14.75
CA MET A 267 -6.16 16.11 13.64
C MET A 267 -7.30 15.36 12.95
N SER A 268 -8.55 15.75 13.22
CA SER A 268 -9.71 15.26 12.46
C SER A 268 -9.93 16.12 11.21
N ASP A 269 -10.52 15.52 10.18
CA ASP A 269 -10.81 16.21 8.91
C ASP A 269 -11.93 17.25 9.07
N GLU A 270 -12.92 16.95 9.92
CA GLU A 270 -13.96 17.87 10.36
C GLU A 270 -14.14 17.80 11.88
N ASN A 271 -14.22 18.95 12.54
CA ASN A 271 -14.27 19.09 13.99
C ASN A 271 -15.42 19.99 14.45
N ILE A 272 -16.29 19.44 15.29
CA ILE A 272 -17.47 20.10 15.86
C ILE A 272 -17.24 20.31 17.36
N ILE A 273 -17.55 21.49 17.89
CA ILE A 273 -17.42 21.79 19.33
C ILE A 273 -18.73 22.35 19.90
N VAL A 274 -19.12 21.90 21.10
CA VAL A 274 -20.30 22.44 21.80
C VAL A 274 -19.93 23.72 22.55
N GLU A 275 -20.63 24.82 22.27
CA GLU A 275 -20.43 26.13 22.92
C GLU A 275 -20.64 26.05 24.43
N ASN A 276 -19.80 26.76 25.21
CA ASN A 276 -19.85 26.80 26.68
C ASN A 276 -19.75 25.42 27.38
N GLN A 277 -19.27 24.40 26.68
CA GLN A 277 -19.20 23.03 27.19
C GLN A 277 -17.95 22.28 26.71
N GLY A 278 -17.67 22.34 25.41
CA GLY A 278 -16.48 21.80 24.79
C GLY A 278 -15.27 22.70 25.04
N HIS A 279 -14.14 22.11 25.42
CA HIS A 279 -12.92 22.87 25.66
C HIS A 279 -11.71 22.11 25.11
N ILE A 280 -10.88 22.76 24.29
CA ILE A 280 -9.65 22.19 23.71
C ILE A 280 -8.46 23.01 24.20
N PHE A 281 -7.47 22.38 24.83
CA PHE A 281 -6.22 23.08 25.17
C PHE A 281 -5.08 22.10 25.43
N LEU A 282 -3.85 22.48 25.06
CA LEU A 282 -2.64 21.70 25.38
C LEU A 282 -2.30 21.74 26.88
N ALA A 283 -2.64 22.82 27.56
CA ALA A 283 -2.49 22.97 29.00
C ALA A 283 -3.77 23.61 29.54
N GLY A 284 -4.47 22.92 30.45
CA GLY A 284 -5.66 23.50 31.06
C GLY A 284 -5.35 24.62 32.04
N PRO A 285 -6.37 25.38 32.51
CA PRO A 285 -6.18 26.51 33.40
C PRO A 285 -5.31 26.24 34.64
N PRO A 286 -5.39 25.07 35.32
CA PRO A 286 -4.49 24.77 36.44
C PRO A 286 -3.01 24.73 36.04
N LEU A 287 -2.70 24.22 34.84
CA LEU A 287 -1.33 24.10 34.34
C LEU A 287 -0.81 25.43 33.81
N VAL A 288 -1.65 26.22 33.14
CA VAL A 288 -1.32 27.58 32.70
C VAL A 288 -0.98 28.46 33.90
N LYS A 289 -1.81 28.44 34.94
CA LYS A 289 -1.56 29.16 36.18
C LYS A 289 -0.26 28.71 36.86
N ALA A 290 0.01 27.41 36.89
CA ALA A 290 1.23 26.87 37.49
C ALA A 290 2.50 27.25 36.69
N ALA A 291 2.42 27.30 35.36
CA ALA A 291 3.57 27.56 34.50
C ALA A 291 3.87 29.05 34.29
N THR A 292 2.84 29.90 34.24
CA THR A 292 2.97 31.31 33.82
C THR A 292 2.44 32.32 34.84
N GLY A 293 1.64 31.86 35.81
CA GLY A 293 0.91 32.73 36.74
C GLY A 293 -0.40 33.32 36.18
N GLU A 294 -0.68 33.13 34.88
CA GLU A 294 -1.91 33.61 34.25
C GLU A 294 -3.16 32.90 34.83
N VAL A 295 -4.19 33.69 35.15
CA VAL A 295 -5.48 33.19 35.62
C VAL A 295 -6.51 33.42 34.53
N VAL A 296 -6.85 32.36 33.84
CA VAL A 296 -7.78 32.34 32.70
C VAL A 296 -8.85 31.27 32.92
N SER A 297 -10.08 31.50 32.46
CA SER A 297 -11.14 30.49 32.54
C SER A 297 -10.94 29.40 31.48
N ALA A 298 -11.61 28.26 31.60
CA ALA A 298 -11.54 27.21 30.58
C ALA A 298 -12.12 27.68 29.24
N GLU A 299 -13.22 28.45 29.27
CA GLU A 299 -13.89 28.97 28.08
C GLU A 299 -13.02 30.03 27.38
N ASP A 300 -12.39 30.93 28.14
CA ASP A 300 -11.52 31.97 27.56
C ASP A 300 -10.21 31.38 26.98
N LEU A 301 -9.72 30.29 27.56
CA LEU A 301 -8.47 29.64 27.15
C LEU A 301 -8.63 28.76 25.90
N GLY A 302 -9.78 28.09 25.76
CA GLY A 302 -9.96 27.03 24.78
C GLY A 302 -11.42 26.65 24.50
N GLY A 303 -12.34 27.58 24.69
CA GLY A 303 -13.78 27.36 24.48
C GLY A 303 -14.19 27.28 23.01
N GLY A 304 -15.47 26.99 22.78
CA GLY A 304 -16.04 26.78 21.44
C GLY A 304 -15.90 27.99 20.52
N LYS A 305 -16.19 29.19 21.04
CA LYS A 305 -16.07 30.45 20.28
C LYS A 305 -14.64 30.75 19.87
N LEU A 306 -13.68 30.62 20.80
CA LEU A 306 -12.28 30.86 20.52
C LEU A 306 -11.80 30.00 19.34
N HIS A 307 -12.13 28.70 19.38
CA HIS A 307 -11.67 27.78 18.34
C HIS A 307 -12.41 27.88 17.01
N SER A 308 -13.66 28.34 17.01
CA SER A 308 -14.48 28.47 15.79
C SER A 308 -14.32 29.85 15.12
N GLU A 309 -14.04 30.90 15.88
CA GLU A 309 -14.02 32.28 15.37
C GLU A 309 -12.61 32.87 15.26
N VAL A 310 -11.66 32.39 16.08
CA VAL A 310 -10.31 32.98 16.17
C VAL A 310 -9.24 32.01 15.69
N SER A 311 -9.12 30.83 16.32
CA SER A 311 -7.99 29.94 16.05
C SER A 311 -8.19 29.02 14.83
N GLY A 312 -9.44 28.75 14.44
CA GLY A 312 -9.78 27.81 13.37
C GLY A 312 -9.44 26.35 13.70
N VAL A 313 -9.38 25.97 14.98
CA VAL A 313 -9.16 24.57 15.39
C VAL A 313 -10.43 23.74 15.23
N THR A 314 -11.61 24.38 15.27
CA THR A 314 -12.91 23.74 15.09
C THR A 314 -13.63 24.38 13.91
N ASP A 315 -14.34 23.55 13.13
CA ASP A 315 -15.00 23.97 11.89
C ASP A 315 -16.47 24.35 12.13
N TYR A 316 -17.10 23.78 13.16
CA TYR A 316 -18.50 24.05 13.48
C TYR A 316 -18.73 24.23 14.98
N LEU A 317 -19.44 25.31 15.32
CA LEU A 317 -19.92 25.60 16.66
C LEU A 317 -21.36 25.08 16.84
N ALA A 318 -21.55 24.14 17.76
CA ALA A 318 -22.85 23.62 18.16
C ALA A 318 -23.35 24.31 19.43
N VAL A 319 -24.67 24.41 19.60
CA VAL A 319 -25.27 25.07 20.77
C VAL A 319 -25.51 24.12 21.94
N ASP A 320 -25.63 22.82 21.65
CA ASP A 320 -25.79 21.74 22.62
C ASP A 320 -25.37 20.39 22.00
N ASP A 321 -25.42 19.32 22.80
CA ASP A 321 -25.11 17.96 22.36
C ASP A 321 -25.97 17.52 21.17
N ALA A 322 -27.27 17.84 21.16
CA ALA A 322 -28.19 17.41 20.12
C ALA A 322 -27.87 18.04 18.77
N HIS A 323 -27.59 19.35 18.75
CA HIS A 323 -27.15 20.07 17.56
C HIS A 323 -25.81 19.53 17.06
N ALA A 324 -24.86 19.24 17.95
CA ALA A 324 -23.56 18.68 17.57
C ALA A 324 -23.70 17.34 16.84
N LEU A 325 -24.61 16.47 17.29
CA LEU A 325 -24.90 15.20 16.61
C LEU A 325 -25.56 15.39 15.25
N VAL A 326 -26.44 16.40 15.08
CA VAL A 326 -27.00 16.76 13.77
C VAL A 326 -25.90 17.20 12.81
N LEU A 327 -24.94 18.00 13.27
CA LEU A 327 -23.78 18.42 12.47
C LEU A 327 -22.89 17.23 12.10
N ALA A 328 -22.64 16.31 13.04
CA ALA A 328 -21.85 15.10 12.77
C ALA A 328 -22.51 14.21 11.70
N ARG A 329 -23.84 14.03 11.80
CA ARG A 329 -24.62 13.36 10.74
C ARG A 329 -24.47 14.07 9.40
N ARG A 330 -24.59 15.41 9.38
CA ARG A 330 -24.42 16.21 8.16
C ARG A 330 -23.05 16.00 7.53
N SER A 331 -21.96 16.05 8.30
CA SER A 331 -20.60 15.76 7.82
C SER A 331 -20.53 14.38 7.17
N VAL A 332 -21.07 13.33 7.82
CA VAL A 332 -21.16 11.98 7.22
C VAL A 332 -21.96 11.98 5.90
N GLY A 333 -23.05 12.75 5.83
CA GLY A 333 -23.87 12.89 4.62
C GLY A 333 -23.14 13.53 3.43
N ASN A 334 -22.08 14.30 3.70
CA ASN A 334 -21.30 15.03 2.70
C ASN A 334 -20.02 14.29 2.26
N LEU A 335 -19.70 13.14 2.84
CA LEU A 335 -18.45 12.41 2.58
C LEU A 335 -18.27 11.92 1.14
N ASN A 336 -19.31 12.01 0.30
CA ASN A 336 -19.37 11.31 -1.00
C ASN A 336 -19.03 9.82 -0.86
N TRP A 337 -19.36 9.24 0.31
CA TRP A 337 -19.05 7.85 0.62
C TRP A 337 -19.97 6.94 -0.21
N HIS A 338 -19.38 6.02 -0.99
CA HIS A 338 -20.10 5.24 -1.99
C HIS A 338 -21.42 4.67 -1.48
N ARG A 339 -22.53 5.24 -1.97
CA ARG A 339 -23.86 4.61 -2.00
C ARG A 339 -24.01 3.65 -3.19
N ASN A 340 -22.90 3.32 -3.87
CA ASN A 340 -22.86 2.57 -5.13
C ASN A 340 -22.92 1.04 -4.97
N GLN A 341 -23.33 0.51 -3.81
CA GLN A 341 -24.20 -0.65 -3.90
C GLN A 341 -25.55 -0.09 -4.32
N THR A 342 -25.92 -0.27 -5.60
CA THR A 342 -27.35 -0.41 -5.91
C THR A 342 -27.93 -1.23 -4.79
N VAL A 343 -28.88 -0.69 -4.03
CA VAL A 343 -29.71 -1.49 -3.15
C VAL A 343 -30.48 -2.41 -4.09
N THR A 344 -29.80 -3.47 -4.52
CA THR A 344 -30.40 -4.61 -5.18
C THR A 344 -31.47 -5.08 -4.20
N ALA A 345 -32.63 -5.44 -4.75
CA ALA A 345 -33.76 -5.97 -3.99
C ALA A 345 -33.27 -6.85 -2.84
N GLN A 346 -33.80 -6.61 -1.62
CA GLN A 346 -33.60 -7.41 -0.39
C GLN A 346 -32.83 -8.71 -0.68
N PRO A 347 -31.53 -8.82 -0.34
CA PRO A 347 -30.74 -9.98 -0.71
C PRO A 347 -31.48 -11.24 -0.27
N THR A 348 -31.88 -12.07 -1.23
CA THR A 348 -32.61 -13.30 -0.94
C THR A 348 -31.63 -14.32 -0.38
N TYR A 349 -31.54 -14.40 0.95
CA TYR A 349 -30.85 -15.47 1.65
C TYR A 349 -31.86 -16.42 2.30
N LYS A 350 -31.45 -17.67 2.55
CA LYS A 350 -32.26 -18.65 3.29
C LYS A 350 -31.87 -18.59 4.75
N GLU A 351 -32.83 -18.59 5.66
CA GLU A 351 -32.53 -18.81 7.07
C GLU A 351 -32.03 -20.25 7.30
N PRO A 352 -31.26 -20.50 8.37
CA PRO A 352 -30.91 -21.85 8.79
C PRO A 352 -32.18 -22.69 9.01
N LEU A 353 -32.10 -24.00 8.76
CA LEU A 353 -33.21 -24.93 8.97
C LEU A 353 -33.49 -25.21 10.46
N TYR A 354 -32.51 -24.95 11.32
CA TYR A 354 -32.57 -25.21 12.75
C TYR A 354 -32.46 -23.92 13.55
N ASP A 355 -33.15 -23.86 14.69
CA ASP A 355 -33.19 -22.65 15.52
C ASP A 355 -31.83 -22.38 16.17
N ALA A 356 -31.35 -21.14 16.05
CA ALA A 356 -30.12 -20.69 16.69
C ALA A 356 -30.18 -20.75 18.23
N THR A 357 -31.38 -20.68 18.84
CA THR A 357 -31.53 -20.81 20.30
C THR A 357 -31.15 -22.21 20.82
N GLU A 358 -31.12 -23.22 19.95
CA GLU A 358 -30.69 -24.57 20.33
C GLU A 358 -29.18 -24.67 20.61
N LEU A 359 -28.37 -23.69 20.18
CA LEU A 359 -26.93 -23.65 20.44
C LEU A 359 -26.61 -23.71 21.94
N SER A 360 -27.45 -23.13 22.79
CA SER A 360 -27.29 -23.17 24.24
C SER A 360 -27.42 -24.58 24.82
N GLY A 361 -28.23 -25.45 24.21
CA GLY A 361 -28.31 -26.88 24.58
C GLY A 361 -27.23 -27.76 23.95
N ILE A 362 -26.51 -27.25 22.94
CA ILE A 362 -25.43 -27.98 22.25
C ILE A 362 -24.07 -27.75 22.93
N ALA A 363 -23.74 -26.50 23.28
CA ALA A 363 -22.38 -26.11 23.62
C ALA A 363 -21.97 -26.33 25.09
N GLY A 364 -22.92 -26.34 26.02
CA GLY A 364 -22.74 -26.70 27.43
C GLY A 364 -21.66 -25.96 28.25
N THR A 365 -21.77 -26.12 29.56
CA THR A 365 -20.75 -25.79 30.60
C THR A 365 -19.41 -26.49 30.49
N ASN A 366 -19.54 -27.79 30.25
CA ASN A 366 -18.49 -28.76 30.50
C ASN A 366 -17.67 -29.00 29.24
N LEU A 367 -16.58 -28.24 29.10
CA LEU A 367 -15.66 -28.32 27.95
C LEU A 367 -14.90 -29.65 27.82
N ARG A 368 -15.06 -30.61 28.76
CA ARG A 368 -14.57 -31.99 28.58
C ARG A 368 -15.47 -32.79 27.63
N ARG A 369 -16.72 -32.37 27.45
CA ARG A 369 -17.64 -32.96 26.45
C ARG A 369 -17.37 -32.30 25.10
N GLN A 370 -17.35 -33.11 24.06
CA GLN A 370 -17.16 -32.62 22.70
C GLN A 370 -18.38 -31.84 22.24
N ILE A 371 -18.16 -30.62 21.74
CA ILE A 371 -19.19 -29.82 21.07
C ILE A 371 -19.28 -30.31 19.62
N PRO A 372 -20.43 -30.84 19.16
CA PRO A 372 -20.59 -31.31 17.78
C PRO A 372 -20.60 -30.12 16.82
N VAL A 373 -19.46 -29.82 16.19
CA VAL A 373 -19.29 -28.55 15.46
C VAL A 373 -20.16 -28.43 14.21
N HIS A 374 -20.52 -29.54 13.57
CA HIS A 374 -21.49 -29.55 12.47
C HIS A 374 -22.87 -29.02 12.90
N GLU A 375 -23.30 -29.28 14.14
CA GLU A 375 -24.56 -28.76 14.69
C GLU A 375 -24.49 -27.25 14.94
N VAL A 376 -23.30 -26.74 15.26
CA VAL A 376 -23.06 -25.28 15.34
C VAL A 376 -23.13 -24.65 13.95
N ILE A 377 -22.42 -25.23 12.96
CA ILE A 377 -22.42 -24.74 11.57
C ILE A 377 -23.85 -24.71 11.01
N ALA A 378 -24.63 -25.78 11.23
CA ALA A 378 -25.99 -25.91 10.72
C ALA A 378 -26.95 -24.81 11.20
N ARG A 379 -26.66 -24.16 12.34
CA ARG A 379 -27.49 -23.08 12.93
C ARG A 379 -27.01 -21.68 12.60
N ILE A 380 -25.84 -21.53 11.95
CA ILE A 380 -25.29 -20.22 11.58
C ILE A 380 -25.23 -19.96 10.08
N VAL A 381 -25.28 -21.00 9.23
CA VAL A 381 -25.19 -20.88 7.76
C VAL A 381 -26.55 -20.92 7.07
N ASP A 382 -26.65 -20.26 5.92
CA ASP A 382 -27.88 -20.17 5.15
C ASP A 382 -28.39 -21.54 4.71
N GLY A 383 -29.68 -21.81 4.98
CA GLY A 383 -30.33 -23.09 4.64
C GLY A 383 -29.67 -24.32 5.27
N SER A 384 -28.85 -24.15 6.32
CA SER A 384 -28.04 -25.22 6.92
C SER A 384 -27.18 -25.97 5.90
N SER A 385 -26.81 -25.31 4.80
CA SER A 385 -26.05 -25.88 3.69
C SER A 385 -24.55 -25.65 3.86
N PHE A 386 -23.79 -26.74 3.97
CA PHE A 386 -22.34 -26.75 4.14
C PHE A 386 -21.69 -27.75 3.19
N SER A 387 -20.92 -27.24 2.24
CA SER A 387 -20.17 -28.07 1.30
C SER A 387 -18.81 -28.43 1.92
N GLU A 388 -18.77 -29.53 2.67
CA GLU A 388 -17.58 -29.96 3.41
C GLU A 388 -16.42 -30.36 2.48
N PHE A 389 -15.24 -29.81 2.76
CA PHE A 389 -14.01 -30.11 2.07
C PHE A 389 -13.24 -31.20 2.83
N LYS A 390 -12.83 -32.26 2.12
CA LYS A 390 -12.09 -33.40 2.70
C LYS A 390 -12.74 -33.96 3.99
N PRO A 391 -14.03 -34.36 3.98
CA PRO A 391 -14.70 -34.87 5.17
C PRO A 391 -14.01 -36.11 5.77
N LEU A 392 -13.39 -36.95 4.93
CA LEU A 392 -12.76 -38.20 5.33
C LEU A 392 -11.25 -38.09 5.65
N TYR A 393 -10.67 -36.89 5.66
CA TYR A 393 -9.23 -36.68 5.93
C TYR A 393 -9.04 -35.59 6.98
N GLY A 394 -8.28 -35.85 8.04
CA GLY A 394 -8.09 -34.88 9.13
C GLY A 394 -9.41 -34.46 9.78
N SER A 395 -10.27 -35.43 10.15
CA SER A 395 -11.65 -35.22 10.60
C SER A 395 -11.79 -34.42 11.92
N THR A 396 -10.69 -34.22 12.65
CA THR A 396 -10.67 -33.34 13.84
C THR A 396 -10.65 -31.85 13.49
N LEU A 397 -10.52 -31.50 12.20
CA LEU A 397 -10.72 -30.15 11.69
C LEU A 397 -11.72 -30.19 10.53
N VAL A 398 -12.90 -29.66 10.77
CA VAL A 398 -13.96 -29.52 9.77
C VAL A 398 -13.68 -28.27 8.94
N THR A 399 -13.66 -28.41 7.62
CA THR A 399 -13.50 -27.28 6.71
C THR A 399 -14.49 -27.37 5.57
N GLY A 400 -14.99 -26.25 5.07
CA GLY A 400 -15.97 -26.27 3.98
C GLY A 400 -16.53 -24.91 3.63
N PHE A 401 -17.26 -24.85 2.52
CA PHE A 401 -17.87 -23.61 2.02
C PHE A 401 -19.32 -23.50 2.46
N ALA A 402 -19.75 -22.29 2.80
CA ALA A 402 -21.12 -21.96 3.14
C ALA A 402 -21.49 -20.54 2.72
N LYS A 403 -22.69 -20.10 3.08
CA LYS A 403 -23.10 -18.70 3.00
C LYS A 403 -23.66 -18.21 4.33
N ILE A 404 -23.46 -16.94 4.64
CA ILE A 404 -24.10 -16.26 5.77
C ILE A 404 -24.68 -14.93 5.24
N TYR A 405 -25.99 -14.75 5.36
CA TYR A 405 -26.71 -13.61 4.76
C TYR A 405 -26.38 -13.42 3.27
N GLY A 406 -26.28 -14.53 2.53
CA GLY A 406 -25.94 -14.56 1.11
C GLY A 406 -24.46 -14.43 0.79
N GLN A 407 -23.62 -14.01 1.74
CA GLN A 407 -22.18 -13.83 1.53
C GLN A 407 -21.44 -15.18 1.55
N PRO A 408 -20.62 -15.51 0.55
CA PRO A 408 -19.84 -16.75 0.54
C PRO A 408 -18.76 -16.72 1.62
N VAL A 409 -18.61 -17.82 2.36
CA VAL A 409 -17.63 -17.95 3.44
C VAL A 409 -16.96 -19.33 3.42
N GLY A 410 -15.70 -19.38 3.83
CA GLY A 410 -14.99 -20.61 4.17
C GLY A 410 -14.96 -20.79 5.68
N ILE A 411 -15.42 -21.93 6.20
CA ILE A 411 -15.43 -22.21 7.63
C ILE A 411 -14.30 -23.18 7.97
N VAL A 412 -13.58 -22.91 9.06
CA VAL A 412 -12.53 -23.76 9.65
C VAL A 412 -12.88 -23.97 11.11
N ALA A 413 -13.21 -25.19 11.49
CA ALA A 413 -13.93 -25.50 12.72
C ALA A 413 -13.32 -26.70 13.44
N ASN A 414 -12.96 -26.55 14.72
CA ASN A 414 -12.41 -27.67 15.48
C ASN A 414 -13.46 -28.72 15.81
N ASN A 415 -13.09 -29.99 15.70
CA ASN A 415 -13.87 -31.14 16.10
C ASN A 415 -13.00 -32.14 16.90
N GLY A 416 -12.03 -31.62 17.67
CA GLY A 416 -11.04 -32.39 18.42
C GLY A 416 -9.64 -31.73 18.37
N ILE A 417 -8.63 -32.47 18.86
CA ILE A 417 -7.22 -32.06 18.81
C ILE A 417 -6.68 -32.00 17.37
N LEU A 418 -5.67 -31.16 17.12
CA LEU A 418 -5.07 -31.05 15.80
C LEU A 418 -3.99 -32.12 15.57
N PHE A 419 -4.15 -32.88 14.48
CA PHE A 419 -3.13 -33.79 13.95
C PHE A 419 -2.41 -33.15 12.75
N SER A 420 -1.37 -33.83 12.25
CA SER A 420 -0.66 -33.45 11.02
C SER A 420 -1.60 -33.31 9.83
N GLU A 421 -2.50 -34.27 9.65
CA GLU A 421 -3.48 -34.35 8.56
C GLU A 421 -4.47 -33.17 8.65
N SER A 422 -4.95 -32.86 9.85
CA SER A 422 -5.84 -31.74 10.13
C SER A 422 -5.17 -30.41 9.78
N SER A 423 -3.88 -30.25 10.11
CA SER A 423 -3.11 -29.05 9.79
C SER A 423 -2.87 -28.89 8.29
N LEU A 424 -2.55 -29.97 7.58
CA LEU A 424 -2.40 -29.97 6.12
C LEU A 424 -3.72 -29.69 5.40
N LYS A 425 -4.84 -30.25 5.90
CA LYS A 425 -6.19 -29.94 5.41
C LYS A 425 -6.52 -28.46 5.59
N GLY A 426 -6.32 -27.92 6.79
CA GLY A 426 -6.58 -26.53 7.11
C GLY A 426 -5.75 -25.58 6.24
N ALA A 427 -4.45 -25.82 6.12
CA ALA A 427 -3.55 -25.01 5.29
C ALA A 427 -4.01 -24.95 3.82
N HIS A 428 -4.32 -26.11 3.22
CA HIS A 428 -4.82 -26.18 1.85
C HIS A 428 -6.16 -25.44 1.71
N PHE A 429 -7.09 -25.62 2.65
CA PHE A 429 -8.39 -24.97 2.58
C PHE A 429 -8.30 -23.44 2.72
N VAL A 430 -7.45 -22.94 3.63
CA VAL A 430 -7.19 -21.51 3.79
C VAL A 430 -6.58 -20.91 2.52
N GLN A 431 -5.59 -21.58 1.91
CA GLN A 431 -5.02 -21.16 0.63
C GLN A 431 -6.06 -21.13 -0.49
N LEU A 432 -6.97 -22.11 -0.52
CA LEU A 432 -8.05 -22.16 -1.50
C LEU A 432 -9.03 -20.98 -1.35
N CYS A 433 -9.38 -20.63 -0.12
CA CYS A 433 -10.20 -19.44 0.17
C CYS A 433 -9.49 -18.16 -0.24
N GLY A 434 -8.18 -18.05 0.06
CA GLY A 434 -7.33 -16.94 -0.38
C GLY A 434 -7.35 -16.76 -1.89
N LYS A 435 -7.12 -17.82 -2.66
CA LYS A 435 -7.14 -17.81 -4.14
C LYS A 435 -8.50 -17.40 -4.71
N ARG A 436 -9.59 -17.65 -3.99
CA ARG A 436 -10.97 -17.35 -4.40
C ARG A 436 -11.51 -16.05 -3.81
N HIS A 437 -10.72 -15.34 -3.01
CA HIS A 437 -11.14 -14.15 -2.26
C HIS A 437 -12.39 -14.40 -1.39
N ILE A 438 -12.45 -15.57 -0.75
CA ILE A 438 -13.57 -15.95 0.14
C ILE A 438 -13.16 -15.64 1.59
N PRO A 439 -13.94 -14.84 2.34
CA PRO A 439 -13.74 -14.62 3.78
C PRO A 439 -13.71 -15.92 4.58
N LEU A 440 -12.90 -15.94 5.64
CA LEU A 440 -12.72 -17.09 6.52
C LEU A 440 -13.37 -16.89 7.88
N ILE A 441 -14.04 -17.94 8.38
CA ILE A 441 -14.62 -18.00 9.72
C ILE A 441 -13.98 -19.15 10.49
N PHE A 442 -13.39 -18.84 11.63
CA PHE A 442 -12.77 -19.81 12.53
C PHE A 442 -13.67 -20.05 13.74
N LEU A 443 -14.06 -21.31 13.97
CA LEU A 443 -14.79 -21.73 15.17
C LEU A 443 -13.84 -22.49 16.09
N GLN A 444 -13.38 -21.82 17.15
CA GLN A 444 -12.35 -22.37 18.04
C GLN A 444 -12.96 -23.22 19.16
N ASN A 445 -12.58 -24.50 19.18
CA ASN A 445 -12.77 -25.42 20.29
C ASN A 445 -11.60 -26.40 20.32
N ILE A 446 -10.43 -25.91 20.74
CA ILE A 446 -9.15 -26.58 20.60
C ILE A 446 -8.38 -26.63 21.93
N SER A 447 -8.04 -27.84 22.36
CA SER A 447 -7.19 -28.10 23.53
C SER A 447 -5.70 -28.20 23.19
N GLY A 448 -5.35 -28.26 21.91
CA GLY A 448 -3.96 -28.26 21.42
C GLY A 448 -3.71 -29.22 20.26
N PHE A 449 -2.43 -29.44 19.97
CA PHE A 449 -1.97 -30.44 19.00
C PHE A 449 -1.77 -31.81 19.67
N MET A 450 -1.79 -32.87 18.87
CA MET A 450 -1.36 -34.18 19.36
C MET A 450 0.11 -34.13 19.82
N VAL A 451 0.43 -34.83 20.90
CA VAL A 451 1.78 -34.91 21.47
C VAL A 451 2.27 -36.37 21.47
N GLY A 452 3.58 -36.57 21.51
CA GLY A 452 4.20 -37.89 21.58
C GLY A 452 5.23 -38.14 20.48
N GLN A 453 6.06 -39.16 20.67
CA GLN A 453 7.21 -39.43 19.80
C GLN A 453 6.79 -39.64 18.34
N ASP A 454 5.68 -40.33 18.09
CA ASP A 454 5.22 -40.62 16.73
C ASP A 454 4.65 -39.37 16.03
N ALA A 455 3.97 -38.50 16.77
CA ALA A 455 3.49 -37.22 16.25
C ALA A 455 4.66 -36.32 15.82
N GLU A 456 5.72 -36.26 16.64
CA GLU A 456 6.94 -35.51 16.33
C GLU A 456 7.70 -36.10 15.13
N LYS A 457 7.90 -37.43 15.09
CA LYS A 457 8.50 -38.13 13.93
C LYS A 457 7.69 -37.91 12.64
N GLY A 458 6.36 -37.88 12.74
CA GLY A 458 5.44 -37.56 11.64
C GLY A 458 5.49 -36.10 11.19
N GLY A 459 6.21 -35.23 11.90
CA GLY A 459 6.41 -33.83 11.56
C GLY A 459 5.24 -32.94 11.92
N ILE A 460 4.56 -33.20 13.05
CA ILE A 460 3.43 -32.37 13.51
C ILE A 460 3.78 -30.89 13.62
N ALA A 461 4.99 -30.56 14.08
CA ALA A 461 5.47 -29.18 14.15
C ALA A 461 5.51 -28.49 12.77
N LYS A 462 6.14 -29.12 11.75
CA LYS A 462 6.21 -28.55 10.39
C LYS A 462 4.87 -28.55 9.67
N ASN A 463 3.92 -29.39 10.07
CA ASN A 463 2.58 -29.43 9.48
C ASN A 463 1.67 -28.39 10.12
N GLY A 464 1.72 -28.22 11.44
CA GLY A 464 1.11 -27.10 12.16
C GLY A 464 1.64 -25.75 11.65
N ALA A 465 2.95 -25.64 11.42
CA ALA A 465 3.55 -24.44 10.84
C ALA A 465 2.93 -24.04 9.49
N LYS A 466 2.59 -25.00 8.61
CA LYS A 466 1.92 -24.69 7.34
C LYS A 466 0.54 -24.06 7.53
N LEU A 467 -0.23 -24.54 8.52
CA LEU A 467 -1.51 -23.96 8.87
C LEU A 467 -1.33 -22.52 9.38
N VAL A 468 -0.39 -22.33 10.31
CA VAL A 468 -0.08 -21.00 10.86
C VAL A 468 0.37 -20.05 9.75
N THR A 469 1.28 -20.47 8.86
CA THR A 469 1.70 -19.68 7.70
C THR A 469 0.52 -19.32 6.80
N ALA A 470 -0.38 -20.27 6.50
CA ALA A 470 -1.55 -19.99 5.68
C ALA A 470 -2.48 -18.96 6.35
N VAL A 471 -2.73 -19.08 7.65
CA VAL A 471 -3.58 -18.16 8.42
C VAL A 471 -2.96 -16.76 8.52
N SER A 472 -1.64 -16.68 8.70
CA SER A 472 -0.91 -15.41 8.78
C SER A 472 -0.91 -14.66 7.45
N CYS A 473 -0.67 -15.36 6.33
CA CYS A 473 -0.40 -14.73 5.04
C CYS A 473 -1.63 -14.57 4.14
N VAL A 474 -2.76 -15.20 4.45
CA VAL A 474 -3.96 -15.10 3.61
C VAL A 474 -4.56 -13.69 3.68
N ASP A 475 -4.65 -13.03 2.51
CA ASP A 475 -5.22 -11.68 2.38
C ASP A 475 -6.73 -11.73 2.07
N VAL A 476 -7.50 -12.24 3.03
CA VAL A 476 -8.97 -12.20 3.03
C VAL A 476 -9.47 -11.80 4.42
N PRO A 477 -10.69 -11.25 4.56
CA PRO A 477 -11.28 -11.01 5.87
C PRO A 477 -11.37 -12.31 6.68
N LYS A 478 -10.84 -12.29 7.91
CA LYS A 478 -10.85 -13.41 8.85
C LYS A 478 -11.71 -13.03 10.06
N PHE A 479 -12.59 -13.92 10.49
CA PHE A 479 -13.43 -13.77 11.67
C PHE A 479 -13.25 -14.97 12.59
N THR A 480 -13.21 -14.75 13.89
CA THR A 480 -13.00 -15.83 14.86
C THR A 480 -14.10 -15.81 15.91
N VAL A 481 -14.65 -16.98 16.22
CA VAL A 481 -15.57 -17.18 17.34
C VAL A 481 -15.03 -18.30 18.20
N VAL A 482 -14.71 -17.99 19.46
CA VAL A 482 -14.29 -18.98 20.44
C VAL A 482 -15.53 -19.58 21.08
N ILE A 483 -15.85 -20.82 20.70
CA ILE A 483 -17.09 -21.52 21.08
C ILE A 483 -16.88 -22.52 22.23
N GLY A 484 -15.62 -22.73 22.64
CA GLY A 484 -15.24 -23.65 23.70
C GLY A 484 -13.82 -23.37 24.21
N SER A 485 -12.94 -24.37 24.19
CA SER A 485 -11.54 -24.18 24.62
C SER A 485 -10.71 -23.48 23.53
N SER A 486 -9.78 -22.61 23.93
CA SER A 486 -8.74 -22.05 23.08
C SER A 486 -7.39 -22.12 23.80
N ALA A 487 -6.71 -23.26 23.63
CA ALA A 487 -5.49 -23.58 24.36
C ALA A 487 -4.24 -23.72 23.47
N GLY A 488 -3.12 -23.17 23.97
CA GLY A 488 -1.78 -23.37 23.43
C GLY A 488 -1.65 -23.05 21.93
N ALA A 489 -0.85 -23.83 21.21
CA ALA A 489 -0.62 -23.63 19.78
C ALA A 489 -1.90 -23.78 18.92
N GLY A 490 -2.96 -24.40 19.46
CA GLY A 490 -4.25 -24.48 18.79
C GLY A 490 -4.89 -23.12 18.55
N ASN A 491 -4.75 -22.20 19.52
CA ASN A 491 -5.18 -20.80 19.38
C ASN A 491 -4.55 -20.16 18.13
N TYR A 492 -3.27 -20.45 17.90
CA TYR A 492 -2.50 -19.87 16.80
C TYR A 492 -2.95 -20.38 15.43
N GLY A 493 -3.04 -21.70 15.28
CA GLY A 493 -3.47 -22.33 14.03
C GLY A 493 -4.92 -22.01 13.65
N MET A 494 -5.74 -21.59 14.60
CA MET A 494 -7.16 -21.27 14.40
C MET A 494 -7.44 -19.75 14.37
N CYS A 495 -6.45 -18.92 14.06
CA CYS A 495 -6.60 -17.46 13.95
C CYS A 495 -7.03 -16.77 15.26
N GLY A 496 -6.30 -17.04 16.34
CA GLY A 496 -6.42 -16.29 17.59
C GLY A 496 -6.00 -14.82 17.46
N ARG A 497 -6.03 -14.09 18.57
CA ARG A 497 -5.88 -12.61 18.60
C ARG A 497 -4.63 -12.08 17.88
N ALA A 498 -3.52 -12.81 17.95
CA ALA A 498 -2.24 -12.43 17.32
C ALA A 498 -2.22 -12.54 15.78
N TYR A 499 -3.25 -13.13 15.17
CA TYR A 499 -3.33 -13.39 13.72
C TYR A 499 -4.28 -12.43 12.99
N SER A 500 -4.62 -11.33 13.67
CA SER A 500 -5.39 -10.20 13.17
C SER A 500 -6.72 -10.58 12.49
N PRO A 501 -7.62 -11.33 13.16
CA PRO A 501 -8.99 -11.41 12.69
C PRO A 501 -9.64 -10.02 12.76
N ARG A 502 -10.48 -9.69 11.76
CA ARG A 502 -11.22 -8.43 11.69
C ARG A 502 -12.07 -8.24 12.93
N LEU A 503 -12.73 -9.31 13.37
CA LEU A 503 -13.40 -9.39 14.66
C LEU A 503 -13.16 -10.78 15.29
N LEU A 504 -12.96 -10.80 16.61
CA LEU A 504 -12.88 -12.01 17.41
C LEU A 504 -13.91 -11.92 18.54
N PHE A 505 -14.84 -12.88 18.62
CA PHE A 505 -15.81 -12.95 19.71
C PHE A 505 -15.68 -14.26 20.49
N THR A 506 -16.19 -14.26 21.71
CA THR A 506 -16.08 -15.38 22.64
C THR A 506 -17.47 -15.73 23.19
N TRP A 507 -17.77 -17.02 23.36
CA TRP A 507 -18.99 -17.47 24.04
C TRP A 507 -18.84 -17.46 25.57
N PRO A 508 -19.94 -17.42 26.35
CA PRO A 508 -19.86 -17.33 27.81
C PRO A 508 -19.17 -18.53 28.47
N ASN A 509 -19.24 -19.71 27.86
CA ASN A 509 -18.61 -20.95 28.35
C ASN A 509 -17.14 -21.10 27.96
N ALA A 510 -16.64 -20.26 27.06
CA ALA A 510 -15.33 -20.43 26.46
C ALA A 510 -14.20 -20.13 27.46
N LYS A 511 -13.07 -20.81 27.26
CA LYS A 511 -11.86 -20.63 28.08
C LYS A 511 -10.64 -20.48 27.22
N THR A 512 -9.82 -19.46 27.50
CA THR A 512 -8.60 -19.18 26.74
C THR A 512 -7.39 -19.21 27.66
N SER A 513 -6.41 -20.06 27.37
CA SER A 513 -5.22 -20.19 28.21
C SER A 513 -4.02 -20.76 27.44
N VAL A 514 -2.83 -20.67 28.02
CA VAL A 514 -1.63 -21.31 27.44
C VAL A 514 -1.75 -22.84 27.42
N MET A 515 -2.35 -23.42 28.47
CA MET A 515 -2.73 -24.83 28.58
C MET A 515 -3.79 -24.99 29.68
N GLY A 516 -4.40 -26.17 29.80
CA GLY A 516 -5.41 -26.41 30.85
C GLY A 516 -4.84 -26.28 32.27
N ALA A 517 -5.63 -25.80 33.23
CA ALA A 517 -5.19 -25.57 34.60
C ALA A 517 -4.58 -26.82 35.27
N GLU A 518 -5.15 -27.99 35.02
CA GLU A 518 -4.63 -29.28 35.51
C GLU A 518 -3.26 -29.61 34.91
N GLN A 519 -3.08 -29.39 33.61
CA GLN A 519 -1.81 -29.65 32.92
C GLN A 519 -0.71 -28.71 33.42
N LEU A 520 -1.02 -27.41 33.56
CA LEU A 520 -0.05 -26.42 34.00
C LEU A 520 0.42 -26.67 35.44
N SER A 521 -0.50 -27.01 36.35
CA SER A 521 -0.16 -27.37 37.74
C SER A 521 0.78 -28.59 37.78
N SER A 522 0.43 -29.66 37.06
CA SER A 522 1.25 -30.87 37.03
C SER A 522 2.63 -30.65 36.42
N VAL A 523 2.77 -29.79 35.39
CA VAL A 523 4.07 -29.44 34.82
C VAL A 523 4.90 -28.62 35.80
N MET A 524 4.29 -27.65 36.51
CA MET A 524 4.99 -26.83 37.50
C MET A 524 5.48 -27.65 38.70
N GLU A 525 4.70 -28.65 39.13
CA GLU A 525 5.10 -29.64 40.12
C GLU A 525 6.30 -30.49 39.63
N ALA A 526 6.24 -30.97 38.38
CA ALA A 526 7.30 -31.81 37.81
C ALA A 526 8.65 -31.08 37.64
N VAL A 527 8.64 -29.76 37.39
CA VAL A 527 9.87 -28.94 37.26
C VAL A 527 10.42 -28.43 38.61
N GLY A 528 9.90 -28.92 39.74
CA GLY A 528 10.54 -28.75 41.05
C GLY A 528 10.28 -27.41 41.76
N LYS A 529 9.21 -26.68 41.40
CA LYS A 529 8.74 -25.54 42.22
C LYS A 529 7.74 -26.05 43.26
N GLN A 530 7.80 -25.52 44.49
CA GLN A 530 6.75 -25.75 45.50
C GLN A 530 5.39 -25.43 44.87
N ALA A 531 4.48 -26.41 44.88
CA ALA A 531 3.16 -26.27 44.29
C ALA A 531 2.38 -25.20 45.07
N ASP A 532 2.25 -24.01 44.50
CA ASP A 532 1.33 -22.98 44.98
C ASP A 532 -0.09 -23.56 44.91
N PRO A 533 -0.76 -23.85 46.04
CA PRO A 533 -2.08 -24.47 46.02
C PRO A 533 -3.15 -23.56 45.39
N ALA A 534 -2.88 -22.26 45.29
CA ALA A 534 -3.77 -21.30 44.64
C ALA A 534 -3.55 -21.21 43.12
N LEU A 535 -2.49 -21.79 42.57
CA LEU A 535 -2.15 -21.70 41.14
C LEU A 535 -3.27 -22.22 40.25
N LYS A 536 -3.84 -23.39 40.57
CA LYS A 536 -4.93 -23.98 39.77
C LYS A 536 -6.14 -23.06 39.71
N ALA A 537 -6.56 -22.50 40.85
CA ALA A 537 -7.68 -21.58 40.92
C ALA A 537 -7.40 -20.26 40.19
N ARG A 538 -6.18 -19.74 40.29
CA ARG A 538 -5.74 -18.55 39.54
C ARG A 538 -5.82 -18.77 38.03
N ILE A 539 -5.27 -19.86 37.51
CA ILE A 539 -5.29 -20.16 36.07
C ILE A 539 -6.73 -20.33 35.57
N GLU A 540 -7.58 -20.97 36.38
CA GLU A 540 -8.99 -21.14 36.05
C GLU A 540 -9.67 -19.79 35.85
N HIS A 541 -9.50 -18.87 36.81
CA HIS A 541 -10.03 -17.51 36.73
C HIS A 541 -9.42 -16.71 35.55
N GLU A 542 -8.10 -16.77 35.35
CA GLU A 542 -7.41 -16.09 34.25
C GLU A 542 -7.82 -16.63 32.86
N SER A 543 -8.45 -17.81 32.81
CA SER A 543 -8.94 -18.41 31.57
C SER A 543 -10.38 -18.06 31.22
N GLU A 544 -11.15 -17.48 32.14
CA GLU A 544 -12.56 -17.16 31.95
C GLU A 544 -12.77 -16.11 30.85
N ALA A 545 -13.88 -16.22 30.12
CA ALA A 545 -14.23 -15.27 29.06
C ALA A 545 -14.29 -13.81 29.56
N THR A 546 -14.80 -13.59 30.78
CA THR A 546 -14.85 -12.26 31.43
C THR A 546 -13.45 -11.68 31.66
N PHE A 547 -12.50 -12.49 32.12
CA PHE A 547 -11.12 -12.06 32.35
C PHE A 547 -10.41 -11.65 31.05
N GLY A 548 -10.59 -12.45 29.98
CA GLY A 548 -10.02 -12.19 28.66
C GLY A 548 -10.64 -10.96 27.99
N SER A 549 -11.97 -10.83 28.03
CA SER A 549 -12.69 -9.71 27.43
C SER A 549 -12.40 -8.39 28.14
N ALA A 550 -12.21 -8.40 29.47
CA ALA A 550 -11.74 -7.24 30.22
C ALA A 550 -10.40 -6.69 29.70
N ARG A 551 -9.53 -7.58 29.20
CA ARG A 551 -8.19 -7.28 28.70
C ARG A 551 -8.12 -7.20 27.17
N LEU A 552 -9.25 -7.21 26.47
CA LEU A 552 -9.36 -7.11 25.01
C LEU A 552 -8.64 -8.23 24.24
N TRP A 553 -8.64 -9.44 24.79
CA TRP A 553 -8.24 -10.63 24.03
C TRP A 553 -9.26 -10.97 22.94
N ASP A 554 -10.50 -10.54 23.14
CA ASP A 554 -11.61 -10.54 22.20
C ASP A 554 -12.24 -9.14 22.08
N ASP A 555 -13.13 -9.01 21.10
CA ASP A 555 -13.91 -7.82 20.81
C ASP A 555 -15.30 -7.88 21.48
N GLY A 556 -15.55 -8.86 22.36
CA GLY A 556 -16.77 -8.99 23.14
C GLY A 556 -17.18 -10.44 23.40
N ILE A 557 -17.96 -10.62 24.46
CA ILE A 557 -18.63 -11.89 24.77
C ILE A 557 -20.04 -11.82 24.19
N ILE A 558 -20.42 -12.83 23.39
CA ILE A 558 -21.72 -12.89 22.73
C ILE A 558 -22.48 -14.15 23.14
N PRO A 559 -23.81 -14.08 23.34
CA PRO A 559 -24.64 -15.27 23.44
C PRO A 559 -24.47 -16.17 22.20
N PRO A 560 -24.47 -17.51 22.34
CA PRO A 560 -24.29 -18.42 21.21
C PRO A 560 -25.24 -18.16 20.03
N GLU A 561 -26.51 -17.88 20.31
CA GLU A 561 -27.56 -17.59 19.34
C GLU A 561 -27.32 -16.31 18.52
N HIS A 562 -26.50 -15.37 19.02
CA HIS A 562 -26.18 -14.12 18.31
C HIS A 562 -25.05 -14.29 17.28
N THR A 563 -24.37 -15.44 17.26
CA THR A 563 -23.19 -15.69 16.42
C THR A 563 -23.45 -15.38 14.95
N ARG A 564 -24.56 -15.87 14.38
CA ARG A 564 -24.94 -15.61 12.98
C ARG A 564 -25.08 -14.11 12.69
N ARG A 565 -25.80 -13.38 13.55
CA ARG A 565 -26.06 -11.94 13.39
C ARG A 565 -24.76 -11.14 13.43
N VAL A 566 -23.88 -11.44 14.37
CA VAL A 566 -22.61 -10.74 14.56
C VAL A 566 -21.65 -11.00 13.40
N LEU A 567 -21.55 -12.25 12.93
CA LEU A 567 -20.78 -12.58 11.73
C LEU A 567 -21.35 -11.87 10.50
N GLY A 568 -22.67 -11.80 10.36
CA GLY A 568 -23.33 -11.05 9.29
C GLY A 568 -22.95 -9.58 9.24
N MET A 569 -23.04 -8.88 10.38
CA MET A 569 -22.62 -7.48 10.50
C MET A 569 -21.12 -7.31 10.20
N GLY A 570 -20.28 -8.22 10.68
CA GLY A 570 -18.84 -8.22 10.40
C GLY A 570 -18.51 -8.43 8.92
N LEU A 571 -19.19 -9.34 8.24
CA LEU A 571 -19.04 -9.59 6.80
C LEU A 571 -19.50 -8.38 5.99
N GLN A 572 -20.65 -7.80 6.33
CA GLN A 572 -21.15 -6.58 5.69
C GLN A 572 -20.14 -5.44 5.82
N MET A 573 -19.58 -5.25 7.02
CA MET A 573 -18.54 -4.25 7.30
C MET A 573 -17.27 -4.49 6.46
N ALA A 574 -16.72 -5.70 6.48
CA ALA A 574 -15.46 -6.01 5.80
C ALA A 574 -15.57 -6.02 4.26
N CYS A 575 -16.73 -6.38 3.73
CA CYS A 575 -16.99 -6.42 2.28
C CYS A 575 -17.57 -5.10 1.75
N GLY A 576 -18.22 -4.29 2.59
CA GLY A 576 -18.89 -3.03 2.22
C GLY A 576 -17.99 -1.79 2.30
N GLY A 577 -16.94 -1.79 3.12
CA GLY A 577 -16.00 -0.66 3.25
C GLY A 577 -15.02 -0.49 2.08
N GLN A 578 -15.09 -1.33 1.04
CA GLN A 578 -14.18 -1.23 -0.10
C GLN A 578 -14.56 -0.04 -0.97
N ASN A 579 -13.83 1.06 -0.78
CA ASN A 579 -13.81 2.17 -1.70
C ASN A 579 -13.18 1.67 -3.02
N THR A 580 -14.00 1.19 -3.95
CA THR A 580 -13.55 0.75 -5.28
C THR A 580 -13.13 1.93 -6.17
N GLY A 581 -13.19 3.17 -5.65
CA GLY A 581 -12.74 4.39 -6.31
C GLY A 581 -11.60 5.16 -5.62
N VAL A 582 -11.13 4.75 -4.43
CA VAL A 582 -9.85 5.25 -3.90
C VAL A 582 -8.81 4.22 -4.25
N GLU A 583 -7.93 4.57 -5.18
CA GLU A 583 -6.71 3.84 -5.46
C GLU A 583 -6.07 3.44 -4.13
N LYS A 584 -6.00 2.14 -3.84
CA LYS A 584 -5.18 1.66 -2.73
C LYS A 584 -3.79 2.28 -2.94
N GLU A 585 -3.20 2.89 -1.91
CA GLU A 585 -1.78 3.26 -1.96
C GLU A 585 -1.02 2.11 -2.62
N SER A 586 -0.33 2.40 -3.71
CA SER A 586 0.38 1.38 -4.48
C SER A 586 1.42 0.74 -3.56
N THR A 587 1.18 -0.49 -3.11
CA THR A 587 2.12 -1.24 -2.28
C THR A 587 3.33 -1.62 -3.13
N TRP A 588 4.47 -1.85 -2.49
CA TRP A 588 5.69 -2.28 -3.19
C TRP A 588 5.44 -3.54 -4.03
N ASP A 589 4.71 -4.52 -3.48
CA ASP A 589 4.31 -5.74 -4.20
C ASP A 589 3.37 -5.47 -5.37
N SER A 590 2.42 -4.53 -5.23
CA SER A 590 1.51 -4.19 -6.34
C SER A 590 2.25 -3.56 -7.51
N ILE A 591 3.22 -2.67 -7.23
CA ILE A 591 4.07 -2.05 -8.25
C ILE A 591 4.89 -3.13 -8.92
N LYS A 592 5.61 -3.95 -8.15
CA LYS A 592 6.43 -5.07 -8.66
C LYS A 592 5.63 -6.01 -9.56
N ASN A 593 4.42 -6.38 -9.16
CA ASN A 593 3.58 -7.28 -9.94
C ASN A 593 3.24 -6.69 -11.32
N VAL A 594 2.80 -5.43 -11.37
CA VAL A 594 2.46 -4.75 -12.63
C VAL A 594 3.70 -4.55 -13.49
N THR A 595 4.78 -4.04 -12.91
CA THR A 595 6.01 -3.72 -13.65
C THR A 595 6.72 -4.96 -14.15
N SER A 596 6.63 -6.10 -13.47
CA SER A 596 7.18 -7.38 -13.98
C SER A 596 6.57 -7.82 -15.30
N LEU A 597 5.27 -7.59 -15.48
CA LEU A 597 4.54 -7.93 -16.70
C LEU A 597 4.92 -6.97 -17.85
N ILE A 598 5.07 -5.69 -17.53
CA ILE A 598 5.50 -4.66 -18.49
C ILE A 598 6.97 -4.89 -18.88
N ALA A 599 7.85 -5.21 -17.93
CA ALA A 599 9.27 -5.51 -18.16
C ALA A 599 9.43 -6.76 -19.04
N LYS A 600 8.63 -7.80 -18.80
CA LYS A 600 8.57 -8.96 -19.68
C LYS A 600 8.17 -8.60 -21.10
N GLN A 601 7.17 -7.74 -21.25
CA GLN A 601 6.75 -7.27 -22.56
C GLN A 601 7.81 -6.39 -23.23
N LEU A 602 8.54 -5.57 -22.48
CA LEU A 602 9.66 -4.77 -22.99
C LEU A 602 10.80 -5.67 -23.49
N VAL A 603 11.23 -6.65 -22.69
CA VAL A 603 12.31 -7.59 -23.06
C VAL A 603 11.92 -8.43 -24.27
N ALA A 604 10.65 -8.78 -24.43
CA ALA A 604 10.16 -9.47 -25.62
C ALA A 604 10.35 -8.65 -26.92
N GLN A 605 10.49 -7.33 -26.84
CA GLN A 605 10.84 -6.47 -27.97
C GLN A 605 12.35 -6.36 -28.23
N TYR A 606 13.17 -6.99 -27.42
CA TYR A 606 14.61 -7.05 -27.64
C TYR A 606 15.08 -8.47 -27.94
N ALA A 607 14.56 -9.45 -27.19
CA ALA A 607 14.98 -10.84 -27.31
C ALA A 607 13.81 -11.81 -27.14
N ARG A 608 13.87 -12.91 -27.88
CA ARG A 608 12.97 -14.05 -27.73
C ARG A 608 13.72 -15.18 -27.03
N THR A 609 13.19 -15.65 -25.91
CA THR A 609 13.70 -16.84 -25.22
C THR A 609 12.81 -18.04 -25.52
N ASP A 610 13.42 -19.13 -26.00
CA ASP A 610 12.76 -20.42 -26.18
C ASP A 610 13.66 -21.57 -25.70
N ASN A 611 13.22 -22.81 -25.93
CA ASN A 611 13.95 -24.01 -25.49
C ASN A 611 15.35 -24.18 -26.13
N LYS A 612 15.70 -23.37 -27.14
CA LYS A 612 17.00 -23.36 -27.81
C LYS A 612 17.92 -22.22 -27.35
N GLY A 613 17.45 -21.35 -26.44
CA GLY A 613 18.20 -20.22 -25.90
C GLY A 613 17.54 -18.87 -26.17
N THR A 614 18.29 -17.79 -25.93
CA THR A 614 17.85 -16.41 -26.17
C THR A 614 18.34 -15.93 -27.53
N THR A 615 17.40 -15.56 -28.40
CA THR A 615 17.68 -14.97 -29.72
C THR A 615 17.42 -13.47 -29.68
N ILE A 616 18.43 -12.66 -30.00
CA ILE A 616 18.30 -11.19 -30.07
C ILE A 616 17.63 -10.81 -31.40
N LEU A 617 16.56 -10.01 -31.34
CA LEU A 617 15.77 -9.65 -32.52
C LEU A 617 16.53 -8.70 -33.46
N GLY A 618 17.37 -7.82 -32.92
CA GLY A 618 18.27 -6.95 -33.68
C GLY A 618 19.52 -7.65 -34.25
N GLY A 619 19.66 -8.97 -34.03
CA GLY A 619 20.77 -9.79 -34.52
C GLY A 619 21.96 -9.89 -33.58
N TYR A 620 22.34 -8.80 -32.90
CA TYR A 620 23.48 -8.76 -31.97
C TYR A 620 23.11 -8.14 -30.62
N PRO A 621 23.78 -8.54 -29.51
CA PRO A 621 23.52 -7.94 -28.20
C PRO A 621 23.66 -6.42 -28.19
N GLY A 622 22.70 -5.73 -27.58
CA GLY A 622 22.66 -4.28 -27.47
C GLY A 622 22.29 -3.52 -28.75
N ILE A 623 21.66 -4.20 -29.71
CA ILE A 623 21.04 -3.57 -30.87
C ILE A 623 19.53 -3.91 -30.89
N LEU A 624 18.70 -2.90 -31.13
CA LEU A 624 17.27 -3.05 -31.37
C LEU A 624 16.98 -3.20 -32.87
N TYR A 625 15.89 -3.88 -33.22
CA TYR A 625 15.46 -4.01 -34.62
C TYR A 625 14.86 -2.68 -35.14
N PRO A 626 14.81 -2.42 -36.47
CA PRO A 626 14.23 -1.18 -37.00
C PRO A 626 12.76 -0.97 -36.54
N PRO A 627 12.33 0.27 -36.24
CA PRO A 627 12.95 1.55 -36.58
C PRO A 627 13.85 2.15 -35.48
N TYR A 628 14.18 1.40 -34.43
CA TYR A 628 14.87 1.98 -33.27
C TYR A 628 16.34 2.30 -33.55
N TYR A 629 16.80 3.42 -32.99
CA TYR A 629 18.18 3.85 -33.05
C TYR A 629 19.02 3.17 -31.97
N TRP A 630 20.34 3.17 -32.17
CA TRP A 630 21.29 2.49 -31.30
C TRP A 630 21.26 3.00 -29.85
N TRP A 631 21.14 4.30 -29.66
CA TRP A 631 21.06 4.92 -28.33
C TRP A 631 19.82 4.46 -27.54
N GLN A 632 18.71 4.16 -28.21
CA GLN A 632 17.48 3.68 -27.57
C GLN A 632 17.69 2.30 -26.91
N ALA A 633 18.59 1.47 -27.44
CA ALA A 633 18.96 0.20 -26.80
C ALA A 633 19.70 0.45 -25.47
N GLY A 634 20.65 1.38 -25.46
CA GLY A 634 21.34 1.82 -24.24
C GLY A 634 20.35 2.36 -23.21
N ALA A 635 19.40 3.17 -23.66
CA ALA A 635 18.35 3.74 -22.82
C ALA A 635 17.39 2.68 -22.25
N MET A 636 17.01 1.68 -23.05
CA MET A 636 16.20 0.53 -22.65
C MET A 636 16.87 -0.28 -21.55
N PHE A 637 18.18 -0.55 -21.67
CA PHE A 637 18.92 -1.24 -20.62
C PHE A 637 18.97 -0.43 -19.33
N GLY A 638 19.10 0.89 -19.41
CA GLY A 638 18.92 1.75 -18.25
C GLY A 638 17.56 1.55 -17.59
N THR A 639 16.49 1.37 -18.38
CA THR A 639 15.12 1.23 -17.84
C THR A 639 14.95 -0.12 -17.15
N LEU A 640 15.63 -1.16 -17.63
CA LEU A 640 15.68 -2.45 -16.95
C LEU A 640 16.53 -2.41 -15.67
N LEU A 641 17.58 -1.59 -15.62
CA LEU A 641 18.34 -1.34 -14.40
C LEU A 641 17.49 -0.62 -13.34
N ASP A 642 16.73 0.40 -13.74
CA ASP A 642 15.80 1.09 -12.83
C ASP A 642 14.72 0.14 -12.32
N TYR A 643 14.14 -0.68 -13.21
CA TYR A 643 13.19 -1.71 -12.84
C TYR A 643 13.76 -2.64 -11.76
N TRP A 644 14.96 -3.16 -11.96
CA TRP A 644 15.63 -3.99 -10.97
C TRP A 644 15.86 -3.23 -9.66
N HIS A 645 16.38 -2.00 -9.73
CA HIS A 645 16.65 -1.18 -8.56
C HIS A 645 15.37 -0.91 -7.72
N TYR A 646 14.25 -0.59 -8.38
CA TYR A 646 13.00 -0.21 -7.71
C TYR A 646 12.13 -1.40 -7.27
N THR A 647 12.34 -2.61 -7.81
CA THR A 647 11.50 -3.79 -7.54
C THR A 647 12.25 -4.99 -6.98
N GLY A 648 13.59 -4.94 -6.97
CA GLY A 648 14.46 -6.05 -6.60
C GLY A 648 14.29 -7.30 -7.48
N ASP A 649 13.68 -7.21 -8.67
CA ASP A 649 13.62 -8.30 -9.63
C ASP A 649 14.84 -8.26 -10.57
N ASP A 650 15.72 -9.23 -10.42
CA ASP A 650 17.02 -9.33 -11.08
C ASP A 650 17.00 -10.18 -12.36
N GLN A 651 15.83 -10.65 -12.80
CA GLN A 651 15.66 -11.63 -13.88
C GLN A 651 16.38 -11.22 -15.19
N TYR A 652 16.51 -9.92 -15.46
CA TYR A 652 17.09 -9.40 -16.71
C TYR A 652 18.52 -8.87 -16.57
N ASN A 653 19.13 -8.92 -15.39
CA ASN A 653 20.45 -8.34 -15.15
C ASN A 653 21.55 -8.97 -16.01
N GLY A 654 21.48 -10.29 -16.25
CA GLY A 654 22.43 -10.97 -17.14
C GLY A 654 22.36 -10.45 -18.58
N LEU A 655 21.14 -10.31 -19.11
CA LEU A 655 20.88 -9.80 -20.46
C LEU A 655 21.33 -8.33 -20.61
N VAL A 656 21.05 -7.51 -19.59
CA VAL A 656 21.51 -6.11 -19.54
C VAL A 656 23.03 -6.05 -19.53
N ARG A 657 23.69 -6.82 -18.66
CA ARG A 657 25.16 -6.86 -18.54
C ARG A 657 25.83 -7.24 -19.85
N GLU A 658 25.35 -8.26 -20.54
CA GLU A 658 25.89 -8.67 -21.84
C GLU A 658 25.70 -7.59 -22.92
N GLY A 659 24.52 -6.97 -22.97
CA GLY A 659 24.21 -5.89 -23.91
C GLY A 659 25.10 -4.65 -23.70
N LEU A 660 25.34 -4.28 -22.44
CA LEU A 660 26.25 -3.17 -22.10
C LEU A 660 27.69 -3.48 -22.53
N ILE A 661 28.24 -4.65 -22.16
CA ILE A 661 29.63 -5.04 -22.49
C ILE A 661 29.88 -5.09 -24.01
N HIS A 662 28.87 -5.49 -24.80
CA HIS A 662 29.01 -5.57 -26.26
C HIS A 662 29.29 -4.21 -26.91
N ASN A 663 28.87 -3.12 -26.27
CA ASN A 663 28.91 -1.77 -26.85
C ASN A 663 30.12 -0.94 -26.42
N PHE A 664 31.13 -1.53 -25.78
CA PHE A 664 32.36 -0.82 -25.37
C PHE A 664 33.09 -0.16 -26.56
N GLY A 665 32.94 -0.70 -27.77
CA GLY A 665 33.66 -0.26 -28.96
C GLY A 665 35.12 -0.75 -28.96
N ASP A 666 35.74 -0.80 -30.14
CA ASP A 666 37.12 -1.26 -30.29
C ASP A 666 38.13 -0.31 -29.61
N GLY A 667 37.77 0.98 -29.49
CA GLY A 667 38.56 2.01 -28.82
C GLY A 667 38.25 2.20 -27.34
N LEU A 668 37.35 1.39 -26.74
CA LEU A 668 36.82 1.58 -25.38
C LEU A 668 36.22 2.98 -25.18
N ASP A 669 35.54 3.46 -26.21
CA ASP A 669 35.04 4.82 -26.35
C ASP A 669 33.51 4.88 -26.39
N LEU A 670 32.78 3.75 -26.39
CA LEU A 670 31.35 3.70 -26.70
C LEU A 670 31.01 4.32 -28.06
N MET A 671 31.86 4.11 -29.08
CA MET A 671 31.59 4.52 -30.46
C MET A 671 31.85 3.35 -31.42
N PRO A 672 31.04 2.27 -31.37
CA PRO A 672 31.26 1.10 -32.20
C PRO A 672 31.19 1.47 -33.70
N GLY A 673 32.15 0.99 -34.49
CA GLY A 673 32.34 1.46 -35.88
C GLY A 673 31.12 1.24 -36.79
N ASN A 674 30.26 0.27 -36.48
CA ASN A 674 29.02 -0.01 -37.19
C ASN A 674 27.90 1.03 -36.96
N GLN A 675 28.04 1.96 -35.99
CA GLN A 675 27.07 3.01 -35.69
C GLN A 675 27.47 4.40 -36.20
N SER A 676 28.67 4.55 -36.76
CA SER A 676 29.23 5.82 -37.27
C SER A 676 28.35 6.63 -38.23
N LYS A 677 27.37 6.00 -38.88
CA LYS A 677 26.47 6.66 -39.84
C LYS A 677 25.40 7.55 -39.21
N ASN A 678 25.13 7.43 -37.91
CA ASN A 678 24.13 8.23 -37.19
C ASN A 678 24.61 8.68 -35.80
N GLU A 679 25.92 8.64 -35.52
CA GLU A 679 26.48 8.78 -34.18
C GLU A 679 26.56 10.24 -33.68
N GLY A 680 25.73 10.56 -32.69
CA GLY A 680 25.73 11.82 -31.94
C GLY A 680 26.42 11.75 -30.56
N ASN A 681 26.74 12.91 -29.99
CA ASN A 681 27.23 12.99 -28.61
C ASN A 681 26.13 12.63 -27.60
N ASP A 682 24.87 12.89 -27.94
CA ASP A 682 23.72 12.42 -27.18
C ASP A 682 23.56 10.90 -27.23
N ASP A 683 23.79 10.26 -28.38
CA ASP A 683 23.77 8.80 -28.47
C ASP A 683 24.75 8.15 -27.49
N GLN A 684 25.99 8.64 -27.52
CA GLN A 684 27.07 8.19 -26.65
C GLN A 684 26.75 8.40 -25.16
N VAL A 685 26.13 9.53 -24.78
CA VAL A 685 25.83 9.81 -23.36
C VAL A 685 24.74 8.91 -22.79
N PHE A 686 23.76 8.51 -23.60
CA PHE A 686 22.70 7.61 -23.12
C PHE A 686 23.24 6.23 -22.74
N TRP A 687 24.26 5.74 -23.44
CA TRP A 687 25.00 4.54 -23.02
C TRP A 687 25.79 4.79 -21.74
N ALA A 688 26.50 5.92 -21.64
CA ALA A 688 27.24 6.29 -20.43
C ALA A 688 26.33 6.40 -19.20
N PHE A 689 25.09 6.91 -19.35
CA PHE A 689 24.12 6.95 -18.26
C PHE A 689 23.76 5.56 -17.73
N SER A 690 23.58 4.58 -18.63
CA SER A 690 23.29 3.19 -18.25
C SER A 690 24.49 2.51 -17.60
N MET A 691 25.72 2.79 -18.06
CA MET A 691 26.94 2.32 -17.39
C MET A 691 27.09 2.93 -15.99
N MET A 692 26.84 4.22 -15.86
CA MET A 692 26.88 4.89 -14.57
C MET A 692 25.82 4.32 -13.61
N SER A 693 24.60 4.05 -14.10
CA SER A 693 23.56 3.38 -13.30
C SER A 693 23.95 1.95 -12.92
N ALA A 694 24.63 1.21 -13.81
CA ALA A 694 25.16 -0.11 -13.48
C ALA A 694 26.17 -0.06 -12.32
N ALA A 695 27.07 0.94 -12.31
CA ALA A 695 27.98 1.17 -11.18
C ALA A 695 27.22 1.56 -9.90
N GLU A 696 26.28 2.50 -10.00
CA GLU A 696 25.50 3.04 -8.88
C GLU A 696 24.52 2.01 -8.27
N TYR A 697 24.03 1.05 -9.06
CA TYR A 697 23.11 0.00 -8.60
C TYR A 697 23.81 -1.33 -8.30
N LYS A 698 25.14 -1.38 -8.40
CA LYS A 698 25.97 -2.57 -8.16
C LYS A 698 25.64 -3.74 -9.08
N LEU A 699 25.39 -3.46 -10.36
CA LEU A 699 25.38 -4.52 -11.36
C LEU A 699 26.77 -5.18 -11.36
N PRO A 700 26.88 -6.53 -11.33
CA PRO A 700 28.16 -7.22 -11.34
C PRO A 700 29.08 -6.72 -12.46
N ASP A 701 30.32 -6.37 -12.11
CA ASP A 701 31.27 -5.77 -13.04
C ASP A 701 31.56 -6.69 -14.24
N PRO A 702 32.04 -6.11 -15.36
CA PRO A 702 32.55 -6.88 -16.49
C PRO A 702 33.65 -7.86 -16.09
N PRO A 703 33.96 -8.87 -16.93
CA PRO A 703 35.13 -9.72 -16.73
C PRO A 703 36.41 -8.89 -16.55
N SER A 704 37.37 -9.39 -15.77
CA SER A 704 38.56 -8.62 -15.34
C SER A 704 39.49 -8.18 -16.45
N ASP A 705 39.35 -8.73 -17.67
CA ASP A 705 40.06 -8.31 -18.88
C ASP A 705 39.39 -7.13 -19.61
N LYS A 706 38.26 -6.63 -19.09
CA LYS A 706 37.53 -5.47 -19.61
C LYS A 706 37.42 -4.36 -18.55
N PRO A 707 37.29 -3.08 -18.96
CA PRO A 707 37.09 -1.98 -18.02
C PRO A 707 35.81 -2.12 -17.19
N GLY A 708 35.82 -1.59 -15.97
CA GLY A 708 34.63 -1.47 -15.13
C GLY A 708 33.59 -0.48 -15.71
N TRP A 709 32.36 -0.54 -15.21
CA TRP A 709 31.30 0.39 -15.61
C TRP A 709 31.66 1.85 -15.33
N LEU A 710 32.31 2.11 -14.19
CA LEU A 710 32.81 3.45 -13.84
C LEU A 710 33.89 3.92 -14.83
N ALA A 711 34.85 3.05 -15.17
CA ALA A 711 35.91 3.36 -16.13
C ALA A 711 35.34 3.72 -17.52
N MET A 712 34.38 2.96 -18.03
CA MET A 712 33.71 3.29 -19.31
C MET A 712 32.95 4.62 -19.25
N THR A 713 32.36 4.94 -18.11
CA THR A 713 31.71 6.24 -17.90
C THR A 713 32.72 7.39 -17.93
N GLN A 714 33.89 7.21 -17.30
CA GLN A 714 34.99 8.18 -17.33
C GLN A 714 35.55 8.37 -18.75
N SER A 715 35.62 7.30 -19.55
CA SER A 715 36.03 7.38 -20.97
C SER A 715 35.17 8.34 -21.77
N VAL A 716 33.84 8.25 -21.67
CA VAL A 716 32.93 9.16 -22.37
C VAL A 716 33.06 10.59 -21.85
N PHE A 717 33.17 10.78 -20.53
CA PHE A 717 33.40 12.10 -19.95
C PHE A 717 34.68 12.77 -20.50
N ASN A 718 35.78 12.02 -20.58
CA ASN A 718 37.05 12.52 -21.11
C ASN A 718 36.95 12.90 -22.60
N GLN A 719 36.21 12.14 -23.39
CA GLN A 719 35.95 12.50 -24.79
C GLN A 719 35.12 13.79 -24.92
N PHE A 720 34.10 13.96 -24.08
CA PHE A 720 33.29 15.18 -24.04
C PHE A 720 34.12 16.40 -23.63
N LEU A 721 34.96 16.24 -22.61
CA LEU A 721 35.93 17.25 -22.20
C LEU A 721 36.80 17.71 -23.37
N ASN A 722 37.38 16.76 -24.13
CA ASN A 722 38.23 17.06 -25.27
C ASN A 722 37.47 17.80 -26.40
N ARG A 723 36.23 17.37 -26.70
CA ARG A 723 35.37 18.02 -27.71
C ARG A 723 34.95 19.42 -27.29
N TYR A 724 34.52 19.59 -26.04
CA TYR A 724 34.15 20.90 -25.48
C TYR A 724 35.33 21.87 -25.53
N THR A 725 36.51 21.42 -25.08
CA THR A 725 37.73 22.26 -25.06
C THR A 725 38.14 22.69 -26.46
N LYS A 726 38.01 21.79 -27.45
CA LYS A 726 38.22 22.13 -28.86
C LYS A 726 37.27 23.21 -29.36
N GLU A 727 35.99 23.15 -29.00
CA GLU A 727 35.00 24.16 -29.39
C GLU A 727 35.32 25.55 -28.83
N VAL A 728 35.80 25.61 -27.58
CA VAL A 728 36.30 26.86 -26.97
C VAL A 728 37.52 27.39 -27.73
N ALA A 729 38.52 26.53 -27.98
CA ALA A 729 39.74 26.91 -28.68
C ALA A 729 39.48 27.42 -30.11
N ASP A 730 38.51 26.81 -30.79
CA ASP A 730 38.12 27.19 -32.16
C ASP A 730 37.19 28.42 -32.19
N GLY A 731 36.83 29.00 -31.05
CA GLY A 731 35.96 30.20 -30.96
C GLY A 731 34.49 29.93 -31.33
N ASN A 732 34.03 28.70 -31.19
CA ASN A 732 32.70 28.28 -31.60
C ASN A 732 31.69 28.42 -30.45
N CYS A 733 30.94 29.53 -30.45
CA CYS A 733 29.86 29.81 -29.47
C CYS A 733 30.33 29.87 -28.01
N ASP A 734 31.58 30.27 -27.78
CA ASP A 734 32.22 30.37 -26.46
C ASP A 734 32.16 29.07 -25.63
N GLY A 735 31.93 27.92 -26.28
CA GLY A 735 31.77 26.62 -25.64
C GLY A 735 30.62 25.79 -26.20
N GLY A 736 30.25 24.74 -25.46
CA GLY A 736 29.23 23.77 -25.81
C GLY A 736 29.67 22.76 -26.86
N MET A 737 29.23 21.52 -26.72
CA MET A 737 29.43 20.46 -27.72
C MET A 737 28.35 20.51 -28.81
N ARG A 738 28.73 20.05 -29.99
CA ARG A 738 27.81 19.81 -31.12
C ARG A 738 26.92 18.60 -30.81
N TRP A 739 25.76 18.55 -31.44
CA TRP A 739 24.91 17.36 -31.44
C TRP A 739 25.65 16.19 -32.09
N GLN A 740 26.01 16.32 -33.37
CA GLN A 740 26.69 15.26 -34.11
C GLN A 740 28.20 15.24 -33.85
N ILE A 741 28.79 14.04 -33.80
CA ILE A 741 30.25 13.85 -33.63
C ILE A 741 30.98 14.11 -34.95
N TYR A 742 30.43 13.61 -36.06
CA TYR A 742 31.11 13.62 -37.35
C TYR A 742 30.66 14.76 -38.27
N PRO A 743 31.60 15.40 -39.01
CA PRO A 743 31.30 16.57 -39.84
C PRO A 743 30.39 16.30 -41.05
N TYR A 744 30.26 15.05 -41.47
CA TYR A 744 29.43 14.63 -42.59
C TYR A 744 27.97 14.33 -42.19
N LEU A 745 27.63 14.39 -40.90
CA LEU A 745 26.28 14.14 -40.41
C LEU A 745 25.45 15.44 -40.42
N ASP A 746 24.18 15.30 -40.78
CA ASP A 746 23.23 16.39 -40.73
C ASP A 746 23.03 16.86 -39.30
N GLY A 747 23.08 18.18 -39.08
CA GLY A 747 23.05 18.74 -37.73
C GLY A 747 24.41 18.93 -37.07
N PHE A 748 25.55 18.68 -37.75
CA PHE A 748 26.89 18.92 -37.19
C PHE A 748 27.14 20.37 -36.71
N LYS A 749 26.44 21.36 -37.26
CA LYS A 749 26.52 22.76 -36.80
C LYS A 749 25.49 23.12 -35.72
N TYR A 750 24.74 22.14 -35.21
CA TYR A 750 23.74 22.30 -34.17
C TYR A 750 24.33 21.89 -32.82
N LYS A 751 23.99 22.61 -31.76
CA LYS A 751 24.34 22.28 -30.36
C LYS A 751 23.04 22.09 -29.60
N ASN A 752 22.79 20.88 -29.10
CA ASN A 752 21.54 20.56 -28.40
C ASN A 752 21.75 20.41 -26.89
N THR A 753 20.64 20.46 -26.16
CA THR A 753 20.58 20.23 -24.71
C THR A 753 20.91 18.79 -24.36
N ALA A 754 20.55 17.81 -25.19
CA ALA A 754 20.86 16.40 -24.94
C ALA A 754 22.37 16.16 -24.71
N SER A 755 23.22 16.63 -25.62
CA SER A 755 24.67 16.41 -25.52
C SER A 755 25.30 17.24 -24.40
N ASN A 756 24.91 18.51 -24.26
CA ASN A 756 25.51 19.44 -23.29
C ASN A 756 25.00 19.20 -21.86
N GLY A 757 23.68 19.08 -21.70
CA GLY A 757 23.06 18.64 -20.45
C GLY A 757 23.53 17.24 -20.08
N GLY A 758 23.76 16.37 -21.08
CA GLY A 758 24.38 15.07 -20.90
C GLY A 758 25.75 15.14 -20.23
N PHE A 759 26.62 16.02 -20.73
CA PHE A 759 27.95 16.25 -20.15
C PHE A 759 27.87 16.81 -18.72
N PHE A 760 26.99 17.78 -18.49
CA PHE A 760 26.70 18.32 -17.15
C PHE A 760 26.26 17.21 -16.18
N HIS A 761 25.24 16.44 -16.56
CA HIS A 761 24.65 15.40 -15.74
C HIS A 761 25.66 14.28 -15.45
N LEU A 762 26.43 13.85 -16.45
CA LEU A 762 27.47 12.83 -16.28
C LEU A 762 28.57 13.30 -15.32
N GLY A 763 29.01 14.56 -15.46
CA GLY A 763 29.97 15.18 -14.54
C GLY A 763 29.46 15.23 -13.10
N ALA A 764 28.20 15.63 -12.89
CA ALA A 764 27.59 15.68 -11.58
C ALA A 764 27.52 14.28 -10.90
N ARG A 765 27.18 13.24 -11.68
CA ARG A 765 27.16 11.85 -11.20
C ARG A 765 28.56 11.35 -10.86
N LEU A 766 29.54 11.57 -11.73
CA LEU A 766 30.93 11.20 -11.49
C LEU A 766 31.50 11.92 -10.26
N ALA A 767 31.22 13.20 -10.08
CA ALA A 767 31.58 13.96 -8.88
C ALA A 767 30.97 13.33 -7.62
N MET A 768 29.69 12.98 -7.65
CA MET A 768 29.02 12.35 -6.52
C MET A 768 29.55 10.95 -6.20
N TYR A 769 29.81 10.13 -7.23
CA TYR A 769 30.30 8.77 -7.04
C TYR A 769 31.76 8.73 -6.56
N THR A 770 32.63 9.48 -7.22
CA THR A 770 34.09 9.44 -6.98
C THR A 770 34.54 10.42 -5.89
N ARG A 771 33.75 11.46 -5.61
CA ARG A 771 34.13 12.62 -4.78
C ARG A 771 35.32 13.40 -5.33
N ASN A 772 35.62 13.27 -6.62
CA ASN A 772 36.61 14.09 -7.31
C ASN A 772 35.99 15.42 -7.76
N GLU A 773 36.54 16.52 -7.24
CA GLU A 773 36.08 17.90 -7.46
C GLU A 773 36.21 18.34 -8.93
N SER A 774 37.19 17.83 -9.69
CA SER A 774 37.35 18.18 -11.10
C SER A 774 36.09 17.89 -11.92
N TYR A 775 35.35 16.81 -11.61
CA TYR A 775 34.10 16.50 -12.30
C TYR A 775 32.99 17.51 -11.95
N ALA A 776 32.95 17.99 -10.69
CA ALA A 776 31.97 18.97 -10.24
C ALA A 776 32.21 20.34 -10.91
N LEU A 777 33.47 20.76 -11.00
CA LEU A 777 33.86 22.00 -11.68
C LEU A 777 33.48 22.00 -13.15
N TRP A 778 33.69 20.88 -13.85
CA TRP A 778 33.26 20.75 -15.24
C TRP A 778 31.74 20.69 -15.40
N ALA A 779 31.03 20.01 -14.50
CA ALA A 779 29.58 20.01 -14.49
C ALA A 779 29.05 21.46 -14.35
N GLU A 780 29.60 22.22 -13.40
CA GLU A 780 29.24 23.62 -13.18
C GLU A 780 29.60 24.51 -14.39
N LYS A 781 30.79 24.34 -14.97
CA LYS A 781 31.21 25.07 -16.18
C LYS A 781 30.25 24.88 -17.36
N VAL A 782 29.81 23.64 -17.59
CA VAL A 782 28.88 23.32 -18.69
C VAL A 782 27.49 23.89 -18.39
N PHE A 783 27.01 23.74 -17.16
CA PHE A 783 25.72 24.32 -16.73
C PHE A 783 25.71 25.86 -16.87
N ASP A 784 26.80 26.52 -16.51
CA ASP A 784 26.92 27.98 -16.60
C ASP A 784 26.96 28.45 -18.04
N TRP A 785 27.66 27.75 -18.93
CA TRP A 785 27.59 28.02 -20.37
C TRP A 785 26.16 27.87 -20.90
N MET A 786 25.46 26.79 -20.53
CA MET A 786 24.06 26.58 -20.94
C MET A 786 23.15 27.70 -20.41
N SER A 787 23.34 28.13 -19.16
CA SER A 787 22.60 29.23 -18.49
C SER A 787 22.84 30.61 -19.10
N GLN A 788 23.96 30.80 -19.78
CA GLN A 788 24.29 32.02 -20.52
C GLN A 788 23.89 31.94 -22.00
N SER A 789 23.40 30.78 -22.44
CA SER A 789 22.94 30.53 -23.80
C SER A 789 21.41 30.57 -23.89
N PRO A 790 20.85 30.66 -25.11
CA PRO A 790 19.41 30.52 -25.32
C PRO A 790 18.82 29.15 -24.91
N LEU A 791 19.64 28.15 -24.57
CA LEU A 791 19.17 26.84 -24.11
C LEU A 791 18.44 26.92 -22.76
N LEU A 792 18.93 27.77 -21.84
CA LEU A 792 18.38 27.94 -20.50
C LEU A 792 18.15 29.44 -20.20
N PRO A 793 17.02 30.03 -20.62
CA PRO A 793 16.75 31.46 -20.46
C PRO A 793 16.53 31.94 -19.01
N GLY A 794 16.57 31.04 -18.01
CA GLY A 794 16.58 31.38 -16.57
C GLY A 794 15.24 31.35 -15.84
N ASP A 795 14.13 31.14 -16.55
CA ASP A 795 12.77 30.98 -15.99
C ASP A 795 12.40 29.51 -15.72
N GLY A 796 13.36 28.58 -15.85
CA GLY A 796 13.14 27.14 -15.77
C GLY A 796 12.87 26.48 -17.12
N THR A 797 12.71 27.25 -18.21
CA THR A 797 12.58 26.69 -19.57
C THR A 797 13.85 25.95 -19.97
N VAL A 798 13.68 24.78 -20.61
CA VAL A 798 14.77 24.02 -21.23
C VAL A 798 14.46 23.83 -22.71
N ASN A 799 15.17 24.56 -23.57
CA ASN A 799 15.01 24.53 -25.03
C ASN A 799 15.83 23.39 -25.66
N ASP A 800 15.47 22.96 -26.87
CA ASP A 800 16.10 21.81 -27.51
C ASP A 800 17.55 22.07 -27.95
N GLY A 801 17.80 23.22 -28.59
CA GLY A 801 19.14 23.49 -29.11
C GLY A 801 19.32 24.88 -29.69
N THR A 802 20.52 25.11 -30.22
CA THR A 802 20.97 26.37 -30.84
C THR A 802 21.90 26.08 -32.01
N SER A 803 22.09 27.04 -32.92
CA SER A 803 22.87 26.79 -34.14
C SER A 803 24.10 27.69 -34.26
N MET A 804 25.21 27.08 -34.70
CA MET A 804 26.39 27.81 -35.16
C MET A 804 26.16 28.53 -36.51
N LYS A 805 25.01 28.33 -37.16
CA LYS A 805 24.67 28.99 -38.42
C LYS A 805 24.12 30.41 -38.22
N THR A 806 23.77 30.80 -37.00
CA THR A 806 23.17 32.11 -36.72
C THR A 806 24.18 33.23 -36.56
N VAL A 807 23.69 34.47 -36.64
CA VAL A 807 24.49 35.69 -36.50
C VAL A 807 23.81 36.59 -35.47
N PRO A 808 24.39 36.76 -34.26
CA PRO A 808 25.61 36.13 -33.75
C PRO A 808 25.43 34.63 -33.52
N MET A 809 26.51 33.85 -33.61
CA MET A 809 26.48 32.37 -33.48
C MET A 809 25.91 31.95 -32.13
N CYS A 810 25.05 30.92 -32.14
CA CYS A 810 24.40 30.35 -30.97
C CYS A 810 23.63 31.35 -30.10
N LYS A 811 23.02 32.37 -30.72
CA LYS A 811 22.13 33.33 -30.04
C LYS A 811 20.65 33.11 -30.37
N ASP A 812 20.33 32.09 -31.17
CA ASP A 812 18.99 31.57 -31.41
C ASP A 812 18.68 30.34 -30.53
N ALA A 813 17.40 29.98 -30.42
CA ALA A 813 16.98 28.72 -29.81
C ALA A 813 15.95 28.02 -30.70
N ASP A 814 16.12 26.72 -30.89
CA ASP A 814 14.97 25.85 -31.12
C ASP A 814 14.20 25.76 -29.81
N ARG A 815 13.03 26.39 -29.79
CA ARG A 815 12.18 26.52 -28.58
C ARG A 815 11.31 25.30 -28.34
N THR A 816 11.50 24.23 -29.10
CA THR A 816 10.83 22.96 -28.84
C THR A 816 11.26 22.46 -27.47
N GLN A 817 10.29 22.08 -26.65
CA GLN A 817 10.51 21.61 -25.29
C GLN A 817 10.12 20.13 -25.24
N TRP A 818 11.05 19.28 -24.84
CA TRP A 818 10.87 17.84 -24.74
C TRP A 818 11.06 17.39 -23.30
N THR A 819 10.29 16.40 -22.85
CA THR A 819 10.38 15.92 -21.46
C THR A 819 11.79 15.42 -21.13
N TYR A 820 12.48 14.81 -22.09
CA TYR A 820 13.81 14.25 -21.85
C TYR A 820 14.86 15.33 -21.52
N ASN A 821 14.82 16.50 -22.18
CA ASN A 821 15.73 17.61 -21.94
C ASN A 821 15.60 18.12 -20.50
N TYR A 822 14.36 18.25 -20.02
CA TYR A 822 14.09 18.60 -18.62
C TYR A 822 14.63 17.56 -17.65
N GLY A 823 14.40 16.28 -17.93
CA GLY A 823 14.87 15.20 -17.08
C GLY A 823 16.40 15.18 -16.93
N ILE A 824 17.16 15.39 -18.01
CA ILE A 824 18.64 15.47 -17.98
C ILE A 824 19.09 16.58 -17.03
N MET A 825 18.53 17.79 -17.18
CA MET A 825 18.93 18.95 -16.41
C MET A 825 18.50 18.84 -14.93
N ILE A 826 17.31 18.32 -14.66
CA ILE A 826 16.80 18.08 -13.30
C ILE A 826 17.70 17.08 -12.56
N ALA A 827 18.05 15.94 -13.17
CA ALA A 827 18.91 14.98 -12.49
C ALA A 827 20.31 15.53 -12.22
N GLY A 828 20.94 16.18 -13.20
CA GLY A 828 22.26 16.80 -13.00
C GLY A 828 22.25 17.82 -11.85
N ALA A 829 21.22 18.68 -11.80
CA ALA A 829 21.07 19.67 -10.74
C ALA A 829 20.79 19.01 -9.37
N ALA A 830 20.08 17.88 -9.33
CA ALA A 830 19.82 17.13 -8.10
C ALA A 830 21.10 16.52 -7.52
N TYR A 831 21.95 15.93 -8.37
CA TYR A 831 23.27 15.44 -7.94
C TYR A 831 24.16 16.59 -7.45
N MET A 832 24.18 17.74 -8.14
CA MET A 832 24.96 18.89 -7.69
C MET A 832 24.42 19.51 -6.40
N PHE A 833 23.10 19.56 -6.21
CA PHE A 833 22.48 19.96 -4.94
C PHE A 833 22.97 19.06 -3.79
N ASN A 834 22.96 17.74 -3.99
CA ASN A 834 23.45 16.80 -2.99
C ASN A 834 24.97 16.94 -2.76
N TYR A 835 25.76 17.04 -3.83
CA TYR A 835 27.21 17.17 -3.77
C TYR A 835 27.66 18.40 -2.99
N THR A 836 26.98 19.52 -3.21
CA THR A 836 27.27 20.82 -2.59
C THR A 836 26.58 21.02 -1.23
N ASN A 837 25.99 19.96 -0.67
CA ASN A 837 25.26 20.01 0.61
C ASN A 837 24.13 21.06 0.64
N GLY A 838 23.40 21.16 -0.47
CA GLY A 838 22.17 21.94 -0.57
C GLY A 838 22.34 23.39 -1.04
N ALA A 839 23.35 23.69 -1.85
CA ALA A 839 23.59 25.06 -2.31
C ALA A 839 22.39 25.67 -3.06
N GLU A 840 22.13 26.95 -2.80
CA GLU A 840 20.92 27.65 -3.25
C GLU A 840 20.80 27.74 -4.77
N LYS A 841 21.93 27.84 -5.49
CA LYS A 841 22.00 27.80 -6.96
C LYS A 841 21.26 26.58 -7.52
N TRP A 842 21.58 25.40 -7.00
CA TRP A 842 20.99 24.14 -7.46
C TRP A 842 19.55 23.96 -6.99
N LYS A 843 19.23 24.41 -5.77
CA LYS A 843 17.86 24.42 -5.25
C LYS A 843 16.93 25.26 -6.12
N THR A 844 17.37 26.47 -6.48
CA THR A 844 16.63 27.39 -7.35
C THR A 844 16.45 26.81 -8.75
N ALA A 845 17.53 26.26 -9.33
CA ALA A 845 17.46 25.63 -10.66
C ALA A 845 16.49 24.45 -10.69
N LEU A 846 16.57 23.55 -9.70
CA LEU A 846 15.67 22.41 -9.56
C LEU A 846 14.20 22.83 -9.46
N THR A 847 13.91 23.77 -8.54
CA THR A 847 12.54 24.22 -8.29
C THR A 847 11.93 24.80 -9.56
N LYS A 848 12.64 25.72 -10.23
CA LYS A 848 12.18 26.32 -11.49
C LYS A 848 11.95 25.31 -12.60
N MET A 849 12.88 24.36 -12.80
CA MET A 849 12.76 23.36 -13.85
C MET A 849 11.61 22.37 -13.59
N ILE A 850 11.42 21.95 -12.33
CA ILE A 850 10.31 21.07 -11.94
C ILE A 850 8.97 21.79 -12.17
N GLU A 851 8.82 23.02 -11.66
CA GLU A 851 7.60 23.82 -11.85
C GLU A 851 7.30 24.06 -13.33
N LYS A 852 8.31 24.42 -14.13
CA LYS A 852 8.15 24.62 -15.57
C LYS A 852 7.78 23.32 -16.29
N SER A 853 8.35 22.19 -15.88
CA SER A 853 8.00 20.88 -16.43
C SER A 853 6.54 20.51 -16.13
N HIS A 854 6.03 20.84 -14.93
CA HIS A 854 4.63 20.64 -14.58
C HIS A 854 3.72 21.49 -15.47
N ALA A 855 4.04 22.77 -15.62
CA ALA A 855 3.26 23.68 -16.44
C ALA A 855 3.22 23.29 -17.93
N THR A 856 4.26 22.60 -18.43
CA THR A 856 4.41 22.29 -19.86
C THR A 856 3.88 20.90 -20.21
N PHE A 857 4.17 19.89 -19.38
CA PHE A 857 3.92 18.48 -19.71
C PHE A 857 2.79 17.84 -18.91
N TYR A 858 2.17 18.56 -17.96
CA TYR A 858 1.04 18.07 -17.16
C TYR A 858 -0.18 19.00 -17.31
N PRO A 859 -0.73 19.11 -18.52
CA PRO A 859 -1.80 20.06 -18.80
C PRO A 859 -3.10 19.69 -18.08
N GLN A 860 -3.76 20.70 -17.49
CA GLN A 860 -4.98 20.49 -16.70
C GLN A 860 -6.14 19.91 -17.51
N ASP A 861 -6.27 20.25 -18.80
CA ASP A 861 -7.31 19.73 -19.69
C ASP A 861 -7.13 18.24 -20.03
N LYS A 862 -5.94 17.68 -19.75
CA LYS A 862 -5.66 16.24 -19.83
C LYS A 862 -5.62 15.59 -18.44
N GLY A 863 -6.23 16.22 -17.45
CA GLY A 863 -6.29 15.74 -16.09
C GLY A 863 -4.93 15.72 -15.40
N SER A 864 -4.02 16.64 -15.75
CA SER A 864 -2.67 16.73 -15.15
C SER A 864 -1.84 15.44 -15.30
N ILE A 865 -2.02 14.73 -16.41
CA ILE A 865 -1.26 13.53 -16.76
C ILE A 865 -0.07 13.95 -17.64
N MET A 866 1.08 13.27 -17.50
CA MET A 866 2.27 13.54 -18.33
C MET A 866 2.01 13.26 -19.82
N VAL A 867 2.26 14.26 -20.67
CA VAL A 867 2.05 14.24 -22.13
C VAL A 867 3.25 14.85 -22.85
N GLU A 868 3.67 14.25 -23.97
CA GLU A 868 4.62 14.88 -24.91
C GLU A 868 3.94 15.72 -26.00
N PRO A 869 4.56 16.83 -26.48
CA PRO A 869 4.03 17.67 -27.55
C PRO A 869 3.64 16.93 -28.84
N CYS A 870 4.37 15.87 -29.20
CA CYS A 870 4.04 15.09 -30.40
C CYS A 870 2.74 14.28 -30.25
N GLU A 871 2.28 14.02 -29.04
CA GLU A 871 1.08 13.21 -28.77
C GLU A 871 -0.21 13.95 -29.15
N TYR A 872 -0.20 15.28 -29.17
CA TYR A 872 -1.38 16.09 -29.52
C TYR A 872 -1.81 15.91 -30.96
N LEU A 873 -0.85 15.74 -31.87
CA LEU A 873 -1.10 15.56 -33.30
C LEU A 873 -0.97 14.10 -33.74
N ASP A 874 -0.63 13.19 -32.82
CA ASP A 874 -0.36 11.77 -33.09
C ASP A 874 0.76 11.55 -34.12
N VAL A 875 1.83 12.35 -34.00
CA VAL A 875 2.97 12.38 -34.93
C VAL A 875 4.30 11.95 -34.29
N CYS A 876 4.26 11.40 -33.06
CA CYS A 876 5.46 10.90 -32.40
C CYS A 876 6.14 9.81 -33.25
N ASP A 877 7.46 9.94 -33.41
CA ASP A 877 8.31 8.91 -33.98
C ASP A 877 8.88 7.99 -32.86
N ALA A 878 9.72 7.03 -33.27
CA ALA A 878 10.26 6.03 -32.35
C ALA A 878 11.09 6.65 -31.21
N ASP A 879 11.75 7.81 -31.43
CA ASP A 879 12.51 8.51 -30.42
C ASP A 879 11.57 9.18 -29.42
N GLN A 880 10.63 9.97 -29.93
CA GLN A 880 9.73 10.78 -29.11
C GLN A 880 8.80 9.90 -28.25
N GLU A 881 8.51 8.67 -28.69
CA GLU A 881 7.76 7.68 -27.90
C GLU A 881 8.44 7.29 -26.56
N SER A 882 9.76 7.43 -26.44
CA SER A 882 10.49 7.10 -25.21
C SER A 882 10.76 8.31 -24.31
N PHE A 883 10.51 9.55 -24.75
CA PHE A 883 10.96 10.76 -24.05
C PHE A 883 10.39 10.91 -22.63
N LYS A 884 9.13 10.50 -22.41
CA LYS A 884 8.51 10.50 -21.07
C LYS A 884 9.21 9.57 -20.09
N ALA A 885 9.77 8.44 -20.58
CA ALA A 885 10.49 7.49 -19.75
C ALA A 885 11.67 8.14 -19.01
N TYR A 886 12.34 9.09 -19.66
CA TYR A 886 13.54 9.72 -19.16
C TYR A 886 13.24 10.77 -18.10
N LEU A 887 12.21 11.60 -18.31
CA LEU A 887 11.73 12.52 -17.27
C LEU A 887 11.26 11.74 -16.05
N GLY A 888 10.43 10.70 -16.23
CA GLY A 888 9.96 9.85 -15.13
C GLY A 888 11.10 9.26 -14.31
N ARG A 889 12.10 8.63 -14.97
CA ARG A 889 13.33 8.13 -14.32
C ARG A 889 13.99 9.19 -13.45
N TRP A 890 14.28 10.34 -14.04
CA TRP A 890 15.14 11.34 -13.44
C TRP A 890 14.44 12.21 -12.39
N LEU A 891 13.11 12.30 -12.45
CA LEU A 891 12.30 12.77 -11.33
C LEU A 891 12.42 11.85 -10.10
N GLY A 892 12.51 10.53 -10.31
CA GLY A 892 12.85 9.57 -9.26
C GLY A 892 14.22 9.80 -8.64
N THR A 893 15.22 10.03 -9.48
CA THR A 893 16.57 10.40 -9.02
C THR A 893 16.56 11.72 -8.23
N ALA A 894 15.79 12.71 -8.67
CA ALA A 894 15.64 13.98 -7.95
C ALA A 894 15.05 13.80 -6.55
N ILE A 895 14.04 12.93 -6.40
CA ILE A 895 13.49 12.58 -5.08
C ILE A 895 14.57 12.01 -4.16
N GLN A 896 15.46 11.15 -4.68
CA GLN A 896 16.52 10.53 -3.87
C GLN A 896 17.69 11.49 -3.57
N MET A 897 18.10 12.33 -4.53
CA MET A 897 19.25 13.22 -4.40
C MET A 897 18.91 14.57 -3.75
N ALA A 898 17.67 15.03 -3.90
CA ALA A 898 17.17 16.28 -3.36
C ALA A 898 15.79 16.06 -2.70
N PRO A 899 15.72 15.47 -1.49
CA PRO A 899 14.46 15.01 -0.90
C PRO A 899 13.36 16.07 -0.74
N PHE A 900 13.71 17.36 -0.69
CA PHE A 900 12.72 18.46 -0.66
C PHE A 900 11.82 18.49 -1.91
N THR A 901 12.25 17.87 -3.00
CA THR A 901 11.48 17.78 -4.25
C THR A 901 10.38 16.72 -4.22
N HIS A 902 10.37 15.85 -3.20
CA HIS A 902 9.39 14.75 -3.08
C HIS A 902 7.95 15.24 -3.22
N ASP A 903 7.57 16.25 -2.45
CA ASP A 903 6.18 16.73 -2.41
C ASP A 903 5.79 17.53 -3.66
N LEU A 904 6.79 18.02 -4.41
CA LEU A 904 6.58 18.64 -5.72
C LEU A 904 6.31 17.57 -6.78
N ILE A 905 7.06 16.46 -6.74
CA ILE A 905 7.13 15.49 -7.83
C ILE A 905 6.13 14.33 -7.67
N MET A 906 6.02 13.76 -6.48
CA MET A 906 5.31 12.49 -6.25
C MET A 906 3.82 12.54 -6.64
N PRO A 907 3.04 13.62 -6.35
CA PRO A 907 1.62 13.66 -6.69
C PRO A 907 1.34 13.51 -8.19
N VAL A 908 2.11 14.23 -9.04
CA VAL A 908 1.92 14.20 -10.50
C VAL A 908 2.43 12.89 -11.13
N LEU A 909 3.47 12.29 -10.55
CA LEU A 909 3.97 10.98 -10.95
C LEU A 909 2.94 9.88 -10.65
N GLN A 910 2.35 9.86 -9.46
CA GLN A 910 1.34 8.87 -9.06
C GLN A 910 0.14 8.89 -10.00
N GLN A 911 -0.37 10.08 -10.29
CA GLN A 911 -1.49 10.26 -11.20
C GLN A 911 -1.19 9.74 -12.62
N SER A 912 0.00 10.05 -13.14
CA SER A 912 0.44 9.57 -14.46
C SER A 912 0.67 8.06 -14.48
N ALA A 913 1.22 7.49 -13.40
CA ALA A 913 1.53 6.08 -13.30
C ALA A 913 0.29 5.19 -13.29
N VAL A 914 -0.78 5.59 -12.59
CA VAL A 914 -2.02 4.81 -12.61
C VAL A 914 -2.66 4.83 -14.00
N ARG A 915 -2.65 5.99 -14.65
CA ARG A 915 -3.15 6.14 -16.02
C ARG A 915 -2.32 5.35 -17.02
N ALA A 916 -0.99 5.35 -16.89
CA ALA A 916 -0.11 4.49 -17.67
C ALA A 916 -0.46 3.01 -17.50
N ALA A 917 -0.61 2.54 -16.26
CA ALA A 917 -0.93 1.15 -15.96
C ALA A 917 -2.27 0.71 -16.58
N GLN A 918 -3.27 1.59 -16.62
CA GLN A 918 -4.57 1.31 -17.24
C GLN A 918 -4.50 1.12 -18.75
N THR A 919 -3.48 1.68 -19.43
CA THR A 919 -3.26 1.45 -20.87
C THR A 919 -2.57 0.12 -21.18
N CYS A 920 -2.00 -0.56 -20.19
CA CYS A 920 -1.19 -1.78 -20.34
C CYS A 920 -2.02 -3.06 -20.50
N ASN A 921 -2.96 -3.09 -21.44
CA ASN A 921 -3.83 -4.24 -21.71
C ASN A 921 -3.85 -4.65 -23.20
N GLY A 922 -2.95 -4.08 -24.01
CA GLY A 922 -2.84 -4.37 -25.43
C GLY A 922 -2.22 -5.75 -25.73
N PRO A 923 -2.46 -6.28 -26.95
CA PRO A 923 -1.92 -7.57 -27.37
C PRO A 923 -0.40 -7.51 -27.58
N SER A 924 0.29 -8.62 -27.27
CA SER A 924 1.74 -8.72 -27.47
C SER A 924 2.12 -9.01 -28.92
N GLN A 925 3.19 -8.38 -29.43
CA GLN A 925 3.75 -8.68 -30.76
C GLN A 925 4.82 -9.78 -30.78
N HIS A 926 5.51 -10.04 -29.67
CA HIS A 926 6.66 -10.95 -29.61
C HIS A 926 6.61 -11.96 -28.45
N ASN A 927 5.41 -12.44 -28.11
CA ASN A 927 5.13 -13.40 -27.02
C ASN A 927 5.49 -12.93 -25.59
N GLY A 928 5.49 -11.62 -25.31
CA GLY A 928 5.71 -11.09 -23.96
C GLY A 928 4.47 -11.11 -23.05
N GLY A 929 3.28 -11.37 -23.61
CA GLY A 929 1.99 -11.41 -22.89
C GLY A 929 1.10 -10.20 -23.20
N ASN A 930 -0.19 -10.25 -22.85
CA ASN A 930 -1.15 -9.18 -23.18
C ASN A 930 -1.01 -7.96 -22.24
N TYR A 931 0.17 -7.36 -22.21
CA TYR A 931 0.55 -6.21 -21.39
C TYR A 931 1.26 -5.12 -22.23
N GLN A 932 0.89 -4.99 -23.50
CA GLN A 932 1.33 -3.86 -24.31
C GLN A 932 0.66 -2.59 -23.79
N CYS A 933 1.45 -1.57 -23.48
CA CYS A 933 1.02 -0.27 -22.99
C CYS A 933 0.90 0.73 -24.13
N GLY A 934 -0.03 1.66 -23.97
CA GLY A 934 -0.25 2.76 -24.90
C GLY A 934 0.64 3.97 -24.60
N MET A 935 0.66 4.91 -25.53
CA MET A 935 1.39 6.18 -25.39
C MET A 935 0.56 7.22 -24.64
N ARG A 936 -0.72 7.35 -25.02
CA ARG A 936 -1.62 8.44 -24.60
C ARG A 936 -2.40 8.07 -23.33
N TRP A 937 -1.78 8.32 -22.19
CA TRP A 937 -2.35 7.98 -20.87
C TRP A 937 -3.57 8.82 -20.46
N TYR A 938 -3.81 9.94 -21.15
CA TYR A 938 -5.00 10.78 -20.94
C TYR A 938 -6.27 10.23 -21.63
N GLN A 939 -6.15 9.12 -22.36
CA GLN A 939 -7.27 8.40 -22.96
C GLN A 939 -7.55 7.11 -22.17
N ASP A 940 -8.81 6.67 -22.18
CA ASP A 940 -9.17 5.43 -21.48
C ASP A 940 -8.76 4.20 -22.30
N GLY A 941 -7.94 3.33 -21.69
CA GLY A 941 -7.53 2.05 -22.25
C GLY A 941 -6.33 2.12 -23.21
N TYR A 942 -6.09 1.01 -23.92
CA TYR A 942 -4.99 0.88 -24.86
C TYR A 942 -5.29 1.63 -26.16
N ASP A 943 -4.37 2.51 -26.58
CA ASP A 943 -4.55 3.44 -27.70
C ASP A 943 -4.05 2.90 -29.06
N GLY A 944 -3.66 1.61 -29.10
CA GLY A 944 -3.15 0.94 -30.30
C GLY A 944 -1.68 1.20 -30.59
N LYS A 945 -1.00 2.08 -29.83
CA LYS A 945 0.45 2.30 -29.97
C LYS A 945 1.22 1.16 -29.34
N TYR A 946 2.36 0.81 -29.90
CA TYR A 946 3.21 -0.24 -29.38
C TYR A 946 4.66 0.06 -29.73
N GLY A 947 5.58 -0.49 -28.96
CA GLY A 947 7.00 -0.33 -29.23
C GLY A 947 7.84 -0.30 -27.98
N VAL A 948 9.15 -0.14 -28.16
CA VAL A 948 10.13 -0.07 -27.09
C VAL A 948 9.89 1.20 -26.28
N GLY A 949 9.67 2.34 -26.94
CA GLY A 949 9.41 3.63 -26.29
C GLY A 949 8.19 3.62 -25.38
N THR A 950 7.02 3.20 -25.90
CA THR A 950 5.78 3.10 -25.10
C THR A 950 5.92 2.19 -23.88
N GLN A 951 6.59 1.04 -24.03
CA GLN A 951 6.85 0.14 -22.90
C GLN A 951 7.84 0.71 -21.89
N MET A 952 8.94 1.31 -22.33
CA MET A 952 9.90 1.97 -21.43
C MET A 952 9.23 3.07 -20.61
N THR A 953 8.43 3.89 -21.28
CA THR A 953 7.69 5.02 -20.71
C THR A 953 6.73 4.54 -19.61
N ALA A 954 5.94 3.49 -19.84
CA ALA A 954 5.07 2.90 -18.82
C ALA A 954 5.87 2.21 -17.70
N LEU A 955 6.93 1.46 -18.02
CA LEU A 955 7.72 0.75 -17.02
C LEU A 955 8.38 1.71 -16.02
N ASN A 956 8.99 2.79 -16.51
CA ASN A 956 9.67 3.76 -15.67
C ASN A 956 8.70 4.53 -14.78
N ILE A 957 7.60 5.06 -15.34
CA ILE A 957 6.66 5.89 -14.55
C ILE A 957 6.00 5.10 -13.42
N ILE A 958 5.80 3.79 -13.58
CA ILE A 958 5.20 2.93 -12.54
C ILE A 958 6.27 2.47 -11.56
N SER A 959 7.45 2.04 -12.03
CA SER A 959 8.53 1.55 -11.15
C SER A 959 9.05 2.65 -10.23
N VAL A 960 9.15 3.89 -10.73
CA VAL A 960 9.72 5.03 -9.99
C VAL A 960 8.89 5.43 -8.76
N LEU A 961 7.64 4.97 -8.64
CA LEU A 961 6.84 5.18 -7.42
C LEU A 961 7.48 4.52 -6.17
N ASN A 962 8.41 3.58 -6.37
CA ASN A 962 9.22 3.01 -5.30
C ASN A 962 10.51 3.80 -4.99
N ALA A 963 10.79 4.95 -5.62
CA ALA A 963 12.06 5.68 -5.47
C ALA A 963 12.39 6.05 -4.01
N ALA A 964 11.39 6.43 -3.22
CA ALA A 964 11.56 6.71 -1.78
C ALA A 964 11.67 5.46 -0.90
N ARG A 965 11.42 4.26 -1.46
CA ARG A 965 11.38 2.97 -0.73
C ARG A 965 12.64 2.13 -0.91
N VAL A 966 13.53 2.53 -1.83
CA VAL A 966 14.79 1.84 -2.11
C VAL A 966 15.98 2.73 -1.76
N PRO A 967 17.17 2.16 -1.49
CA PRO A 967 18.36 2.95 -1.21
C PRO A 967 18.69 3.91 -2.36
N PRO A 968 19.25 5.10 -2.08
CA PRO A 968 19.76 5.97 -3.14
C PRO A 968 20.95 5.32 -3.88
N PRO A 969 21.26 5.78 -5.13
CA PRO A 969 22.46 5.45 -5.88
C PRO A 969 23.74 5.36 -5.02
N TYR A 970 24.47 4.25 -5.16
CA TYR A 970 25.72 4.05 -4.44
C TYR A 970 26.85 4.93 -4.98
N THR A 971 27.78 5.24 -4.10
CA THR A 971 29.05 5.93 -4.38
C THR A 971 30.22 5.05 -3.95
N SER A 972 31.45 5.40 -4.37
CA SER A 972 32.68 4.75 -3.87
C SER A 972 32.77 4.69 -2.33
N LYS A 973 32.12 5.62 -1.62
CA LYS A 973 32.12 5.71 -0.15
C LYS A 973 30.96 4.96 0.51
N THR A 974 29.87 4.71 -0.22
CA THR A 974 28.64 4.10 0.32
C THR A 974 28.45 2.65 -0.14
N GLY A 975 29.43 2.11 -0.87
CA GLY A 975 29.54 0.68 -1.15
C GLY A 975 29.58 0.31 -2.63
N GLY A 976 29.61 1.27 -3.56
CA GLY A 976 29.80 1.01 -4.99
C GLY A 976 31.11 0.26 -5.26
N THR A 977 31.07 -0.74 -6.14
CA THR A 977 32.18 -1.70 -6.35
C THR A 977 32.91 -1.52 -7.68
N SER A 978 32.32 -0.79 -8.63
CA SER A 978 32.87 -0.68 -9.98
C SER A 978 34.17 0.10 -10.00
N GLU A 979 35.22 -0.52 -10.55
CA GLU A 979 36.54 0.07 -10.68
C GLU A 979 36.58 1.14 -11.78
N GLY A 980 37.23 2.27 -11.48
CA GLY A 980 37.37 3.40 -12.38
C GLY A 980 38.76 3.46 -13.03
N ASP A 981 38.82 4.12 -14.18
CA ASP A 981 40.05 4.51 -14.86
C ASP A 981 39.89 5.97 -15.34
N PRO A 982 40.40 6.95 -14.57
CA PRO A 982 40.32 8.36 -14.93
C PRO A 982 41.04 8.73 -16.23
N GLY A 983 41.94 7.88 -16.75
CA GLY A 983 42.70 8.12 -17.97
C GLY A 983 42.11 7.48 -19.23
N LEU A 984 41.11 6.60 -19.08
CA LEU A 984 40.49 5.92 -20.22
C LEU A 984 39.86 6.94 -21.18
N GLY A 985 39.93 6.68 -22.49
CA GLY A 985 39.37 7.56 -23.53
C GLY A 985 40.26 8.73 -23.97
N ASN A 986 41.48 8.90 -23.41
CA ASN A 986 42.42 9.98 -23.76
C ASN A 986 43.53 9.60 -24.78
N GLY A 987 43.50 8.40 -25.37
CA GLY A 987 44.43 8.04 -26.46
C GLY A 987 45.92 7.91 -26.06
N ASN A 988 46.21 7.46 -24.83
CA ASN A 988 47.56 7.26 -24.25
C ASN A 988 48.37 8.51 -23.84
N ASP A 989 47.78 9.71 -23.82
CA ASP A 989 48.43 10.90 -23.24
C ASP A 989 48.07 11.06 -21.75
N ALA A 990 48.88 10.49 -20.86
CA ALA A 990 48.69 10.54 -19.40
C ALA A 990 48.83 11.97 -18.81
N ASP A 991 49.42 12.91 -19.55
CA ASP A 991 49.56 14.32 -19.15
C ASP A 991 48.25 15.14 -19.29
N ARG A 992 47.15 14.52 -19.74
CA ARG A 992 45.81 15.11 -19.87
C ARG A 992 44.78 14.56 -18.87
N LEU A 993 45.23 14.17 -17.66
CA LEU A 993 44.30 13.97 -16.54
C LEU A 993 43.49 15.27 -16.31
N PRO A 994 42.26 15.19 -15.77
CA PRO A 994 41.41 16.35 -15.52
C PRO A 994 41.99 17.23 -14.40
N ILE A 995 43.04 17.98 -14.74
CA ILE A 995 43.56 19.09 -13.97
C ILE A 995 42.89 20.33 -14.54
N TYR A 996 41.86 20.81 -13.86
CA TYR A 996 41.35 22.14 -14.14
C TYR A 996 42.46 23.13 -13.76
N GLN A 997 43.06 23.79 -14.75
CA GLN A 997 43.87 24.98 -14.51
C GLN A 997 42.90 26.16 -14.51
N ASP A 998 42.76 26.82 -13.35
CA ASP A 998 42.01 28.07 -13.24
C ASP A 998 42.47 29.07 -14.32
N ASP A 999 41.54 29.79 -14.93
CA ASP A 999 41.87 30.97 -15.70
C ASP A 999 42.48 32.01 -14.74
N ILE A 1000 43.77 32.33 -14.90
CA ILE A 1000 44.48 33.26 -14.00
C ILE A 1000 43.74 34.61 -13.95
N THR A 1001 43.09 34.89 -12.84
CA THR A 1001 42.30 36.12 -12.68
C THR A 1001 43.20 37.33 -12.45
N ASN A 1002 42.65 38.54 -12.64
CA ASN A 1002 43.37 39.77 -12.28
C ASN A 1002 43.68 39.85 -10.77
N ALA A 1003 42.88 39.19 -9.93
CA ALA A 1003 43.13 39.07 -8.50
C ALA A 1003 44.32 38.16 -8.21
N ASP A 1004 44.48 37.04 -8.94
CA ASP A 1004 45.62 36.13 -8.79
C ASP A 1004 46.93 36.80 -9.25
N LYS A 1005 46.89 37.57 -10.34
CA LYS A 1005 48.04 38.38 -10.79
C LYS A 1005 48.43 39.42 -9.75
N ALA A 1006 47.45 40.06 -9.11
CA ALA A 1006 47.69 41.03 -8.04
C ALA A 1006 48.26 40.36 -6.78
N GLY A 1007 47.71 39.20 -6.38
CA GLY A 1007 48.19 38.41 -5.24
C GLY A 1007 49.63 37.92 -5.45
N ALA A 1008 49.95 37.40 -6.64
CA ALA A 1008 51.30 36.98 -7.00
C ALA A 1008 52.29 38.16 -7.02
N ALA A 1009 51.88 39.33 -7.51
CA ALA A 1009 52.70 40.54 -7.46
C ALA A 1009 52.98 40.99 -6.03
N ILE A 1010 51.97 40.98 -5.15
CA ILE A 1010 52.12 41.33 -3.73
C ILE A 1010 53.08 40.36 -3.02
N LEU A 1011 52.91 39.05 -3.24
CA LEU A 1011 53.78 38.03 -2.64
C LEU A 1011 55.23 38.18 -3.11
N THR A 1012 55.43 38.50 -4.39
CA THR A 1012 56.76 38.77 -4.97
C THR A 1012 57.40 40.01 -4.34
N PHE A 1013 56.62 41.07 -4.11
CA PHE A 1013 57.10 42.26 -3.39
C PHE A 1013 57.46 41.97 -1.93
N VAL A 1014 56.68 41.15 -1.22
CA VAL A 1014 56.96 40.76 0.17
C VAL A 1014 58.25 39.93 0.25
N VAL A 1015 58.43 38.96 -0.66
CA VAL A 1015 59.65 38.15 -0.72
C VAL A 1015 60.87 39.01 -1.08
N ALA A 1016 60.73 39.94 -2.02
CA ALA A 1016 61.79 40.88 -2.36
C ALA A 1016 62.16 41.79 -1.17
N LEU A 1017 61.18 42.29 -0.41
CA LEU A 1017 61.40 43.09 0.80
C LEU A 1017 62.03 42.27 1.93
N LEU A 1018 61.66 41.00 2.09
CA LEU A 1018 62.29 40.10 3.06
C LEU A 1018 63.73 39.75 2.67
N MET A 1019 64.00 39.54 1.38
CA MET A 1019 65.37 39.32 0.90
C MET A 1019 66.23 40.57 1.04
N LEU A 1020 65.71 41.75 0.69
CA LEU A 1020 66.39 43.05 0.85
C LEU A 1020 66.58 43.40 2.33
N GLY A 1021 65.59 43.14 3.18
CA GLY A 1021 65.67 43.31 4.63
C GLY A 1021 66.67 42.33 5.26
N GLY A 1022 66.70 41.08 4.78
CA GLY A 1022 67.68 40.07 5.19
C GLY A 1022 69.10 40.43 4.75
N THR A 1023 69.30 40.91 3.52
CA THR A 1023 70.61 41.39 3.06
C THR A 1023 71.05 42.65 3.80
N TRP A 1024 70.13 43.59 4.06
CA TRP A 1024 70.43 44.78 4.86
C TRP A 1024 70.79 44.42 6.31
N TRP A 1025 70.10 43.45 6.91
CA TRP A 1025 70.41 42.95 8.25
C TRP A 1025 71.81 42.31 8.30
N ILE A 1026 72.14 41.45 7.31
CA ILE A 1026 73.46 40.82 7.18
C ILE A 1026 74.58 41.85 6.95
N ILE A 1027 74.32 42.96 6.26
CA ILE A 1027 75.32 44.02 6.02
C ILE A 1027 75.54 44.91 7.27
N LYS A 1028 74.60 44.92 8.22
CA LYS A 1028 74.62 45.82 9.38
C LYS A 1028 75.02 45.13 10.70
N THR A 1029 75.01 43.80 10.75
CA THR A 1029 75.72 42.96 11.74
C THR A 1029 77.13 42.65 11.27
#